data_AF-A0A3M7KS52-F1
#
_entry.id   AF-A0A3M7KS52-F1
#
_cell.length_a   1.000
_cell.length_b   1.000
_cell.length_c   1.000
_cell.angle_alpha   90.00
_cell.angle_beta   90.00
_cell.angle_gamma   90.00
#
_symmetry.space_group_name_H-M   'P 1'
#
loop_
_entity.id
_entity.type
_entity.pdbx_description
1 polymer ?
#
loop_
_entity_poly.entity_id
_entity_poly.type
_entity_poly.pdbx_seq_one_letter_code
_entity_poly.pdbx_strand_id
1 'polypeptide(L)'
;MTASVPIPGSTLSPLPVRVTIPQGPVQPSPILYLFNGFRMTSSYYKAYAQRAASWGYLVVQYDTPFFSLPTVVQEMDVHPALHAWVEAQGKAATGLLSGRVAAGTCATAGHSRGGKLATLLYLQHRAYIKACFLIDPVDGSSQSPASDPSAAAALAAAGAAVGMSSAGRIGSCNPRASGSLAFWAATGPGSWNSVLSNANHACFAQAGWLLNHAFDLLCGRSGLGREAAQQLATVPMLTWLWDSLSQGAGAAVILPPTTESPDPGFKEWYAAQVESGLVKPLEVKTPSSKPVAPPEEQVARHMFKKLRSSFTGGSKSSSKVRLDVTVVSAAGLPGPTSCRVVWARQSKVQVTRQASVGETGTASWNEELSQIATMERDAKGAYLPKEYVLKLQCPDRSAAGKFSTVGKLTFDMASCVGTGSGKAARKDLRIPLSGRAAARPVAVLTLLVSATLVQGMDGEEMEEEEEEDDEDLASDTSSVHGTTPADARAAGAGRGARDGSVAARSGSGLEAGGDPSSPVKRPGSPLKARMEDLKNSVAAAAAASRCEADRAGAGVECAAAGFGGLALGAEARPSTGLTALSAAMAGLTAERDGLESRLRDVETQFAAQQAVLALAQDRVAAREAQLAALEEMQAALIAAGPRAGSLGAGLGQGRGDAHGHDGGAAEAAQDAAAARELAAFSTAELASAVTGLAEAQAERGELATRLSELRAQVTALRTGNEGELRGRLEALERDLLAARNRADVNALFREEHDRLAGDLVQTKLVWAEGQEALVKLRRQLVKSQEKSMSFASKLTRLETRLYARVKSTMKDIRHRAS
;
A
#
# COMPACT_ATOMS: atom_id res chain seq x y z
N MET A 1 -24.99 13.05 -9.29
CA MET A 1 -25.65 13.35 -8.00
C MET A 1 -25.12 12.42 -6.91
N THR A 2 -25.23 12.83 -5.65
CA THR A 2 -24.93 11.99 -4.48
C THR A 2 -26.16 11.94 -3.59
N ALA A 3 -26.51 10.76 -3.10
CA ALA A 3 -27.65 10.53 -2.22
C ALA A 3 -27.23 9.59 -1.09
N SER A 4 -27.85 9.73 0.08
CA SER A 4 -27.72 8.79 1.19
C SER A 4 -28.93 7.87 1.14
N VAL A 5 -28.72 6.58 0.86
CA VAL A 5 -29.82 5.64 0.66
C VAL A 5 -30.01 4.82 1.93
N PRO A 6 -31.18 4.91 2.60
CA PRO A 6 -31.48 4.05 3.73
C PRO A 6 -31.67 2.62 3.22
N ILE A 7 -30.91 1.68 3.78
CA ILE A 7 -31.04 0.25 3.49
C ILE A 7 -31.60 -0.43 4.75
N PRO A 8 -32.91 -0.75 4.78
CA PRO A 8 -33.53 -1.36 5.95
C PRO A 8 -32.81 -2.65 6.36
N GLY A 9 -32.49 -2.78 7.65
CA GLY A 9 -31.86 -3.98 8.22
C GLY A 9 -30.38 -4.19 7.87
N SER A 10 -29.74 -3.29 7.12
CA SER A 10 -28.31 -3.40 6.81
C SER A 10 -27.46 -2.54 7.73
N THR A 11 -26.35 -3.11 8.21
CA THR A 11 -25.30 -2.39 8.96
C THR A 11 -24.52 -1.41 8.09
N LEU A 12 -24.68 -1.45 6.77
CA LEU A 12 -24.08 -0.51 5.81
C LEU A 12 -24.97 0.71 5.55
N SER A 13 -26.13 0.79 6.22
CA SER A 13 -27.05 1.90 6.12
C SER A 13 -26.64 3.08 7.03
N PRO A 14 -26.81 4.34 6.58
CA PRO A 14 -27.23 4.72 5.24
C PRO A 14 -26.06 4.64 4.25
N LEU A 15 -26.34 4.19 3.03
CA LEU A 15 -25.34 3.95 2.00
C LEU A 15 -25.09 5.23 1.18
N PRO A 16 -23.87 5.79 1.15
CA PRO A 16 -23.52 6.89 0.26
C PRO A 16 -23.51 6.41 -1.20
N VAL A 17 -24.55 6.75 -1.95
CA VAL A 17 -24.73 6.38 -3.35
C VAL A 17 -24.39 7.57 -4.25
N ARG A 18 -23.60 7.32 -5.28
CA ARG A 18 -23.29 8.26 -6.35
C ARG A 18 -23.91 7.77 -7.64
N VAL A 19 -24.71 8.62 -8.27
CA VAL A 19 -25.30 8.33 -9.59
C VAL A 19 -24.74 9.32 -10.61
N THR A 20 -24.14 8.77 -11.67
CA THR A 20 -23.67 9.52 -12.83
C THR A 20 -24.67 9.32 -13.96
N ILE A 21 -25.25 10.42 -14.45
CA ILE A 21 -26.33 10.40 -15.44
C ILE A 21 -25.80 10.87 -16.81
N PRO A 22 -26.32 10.32 -17.92
CA PRO A 22 -26.05 10.84 -19.25
C PRO A 22 -26.49 12.31 -19.38
N GLN A 23 -25.68 13.11 -20.07
CA GLN A 23 -26.07 14.47 -20.45
C GLN A 23 -26.97 14.41 -21.69
N GLY A 24 -27.92 15.35 -21.80
CA GLY A 24 -28.86 15.42 -22.90
C GLY A 24 -30.32 15.18 -22.48
N PRO A 25 -31.21 14.91 -23.47
CA PRO A 25 -32.64 14.70 -23.26
C PRO A 25 -32.91 13.65 -22.18
N VAL A 26 -34.03 13.80 -21.48
CA VAL A 26 -34.51 12.79 -20.53
C VAL A 26 -34.96 11.59 -21.34
N GLN A 27 -34.22 10.49 -21.23
CA GLN A 27 -34.57 9.22 -21.84
C GLN A 27 -34.21 8.05 -20.91
N PRO A 28 -34.99 6.96 -20.93
CA PRO A 28 -34.66 5.75 -20.19
C PRO A 28 -33.28 5.23 -20.60
N SER A 29 -32.42 5.03 -19.61
CA SER A 29 -31.05 4.60 -19.76
C SER A 29 -30.84 3.28 -18.99
N PRO A 30 -30.09 2.30 -19.55
CA PRO A 30 -29.74 1.08 -18.82
C PRO A 30 -28.90 1.42 -17.58
N ILE A 31 -29.10 0.65 -16.50
CA ILE A 31 -28.38 0.85 -15.24
C ILE A 31 -27.06 0.08 -15.30
N LEU A 32 -25.94 0.75 -15.00
CA LEU A 32 -24.65 0.10 -14.75
C LEU A 32 -24.27 0.25 -13.28
N TYR A 33 -24.27 -0.87 -12.54
CA TYR A 33 -23.71 -0.90 -11.18
C TYR A 33 -22.20 -1.09 -11.28
N LEU A 34 -21.43 -0.10 -10.86
CA LEU A 34 -19.96 -0.10 -10.92
C LEU A 34 -19.34 -0.20 -9.51
N PHE A 35 -18.79 -1.35 -9.18
CA PHE A 35 -18.27 -1.68 -7.86
C PHE A 35 -16.77 -1.39 -7.70
N ASN A 36 -16.43 -0.80 -6.56
CA ASN A 36 -15.07 -0.46 -6.15
C ASN A 36 -14.27 -1.68 -5.68
N GLY A 37 -12.94 -1.59 -5.81
CA GLY A 37 -12.00 -2.52 -5.20
C GLY A 37 -11.96 -2.44 -3.66
N PHE A 38 -11.26 -3.38 -3.03
CA PHE A 38 -11.17 -3.46 -1.57
C PHE A 38 -10.62 -2.16 -0.96
N ARG A 39 -11.37 -1.57 -0.02
CA ARG A 39 -11.07 -0.28 0.65
C ARG A 39 -10.86 0.90 -0.30
N MET A 40 -11.37 0.83 -1.52
CA MET A 40 -11.34 1.95 -2.46
C MET A 40 -12.67 2.70 -2.43
N THR A 41 -12.66 3.97 -2.83
CA THR A 41 -13.88 4.75 -3.00
C THR A 41 -14.33 4.74 -4.46
N SER A 42 -15.64 4.85 -4.66
CA SER A 42 -16.33 5.10 -5.93
C SER A 42 -15.67 6.20 -6.76
N SER A 43 -15.17 7.26 -6.11
CA SER A 43 -14.53 8.40 -6.77
C SER A 43 -13.26 8.03 -7.54
N TYR A 44 -12.57 6.94 -7.18
CA TYR A 44 -11.37 6.48 -7.90
C TYR A 44 -11.68 5.89 -9.27
N TYR A 45 -12.96 5.61 -9.53
CA TYR A 45 -13.45 5.05 -10.80
C TYR A 45 -14.27 6.06 -11.59
N LYS A 46 -14.17 7.36 -11.24
CA LYS A 46 -14.90 8.45 -11.89
C LYS A 46 -14.76 8.44 -13.41
N ALA A 47 -13.58 8.12 -13.95
CA ALA A 47 -13.35 8.07 -15.40
C ALA A 47 -14.25 7.03 -16.10
N TYR A 48 -14.40 5.83 -15.54
CA TYR A 48 -15.31 4.80 -16.06
C TYR A 48 -16.76 5.27 -16.00
N ALA A 49 -17.17 5.83 -14.85
CA ALA A 49 -18.55 6.28 -14.65
C ALA A 49 -18.93 7.42 -15.62
N GLN A 50 -18.03 8.40 -15.80
CA GLN A 50 -18.25 9.49 -16.75
C GLN A 50 -18.26 9.00 -18.19
N ARG A 51 -17.34 8.11 -18.55
CA ARG A 51 -17.27 7.57 -19.91
C ARG A 51 -18.49 6.70 -20.23
N ALA A 52 -18.92 5.83 -19.31
CA ALA A 52 -20.16 5.06 -19.49
C ALA A 52 -21.39 5.98 -19.54
N ALA A 53 -21.48 7.01 -18.71
CA ALA A 53 -22.58 7.98 -18.79
C ALA A 53 -22.60 8.75 -20.12
N SER A 54 -21.44 9.08 -20.69
CA SER A 54 -21.37 9.68 -22.04
C SER A 54 -21.81 8.73 -23.16
N TRP A 55 -21.91 7.43 -22.87
CA TRP A 55 -22.45 6.37 -23.75
C TRP A 55 -23.89 5.98 -23.36
N GLY A 56 -24.62 6.84 -22.65
CA GLY A 56 -26.03 6.62 -22.36
C GLY A 56 -26.33 5.67 -21.20
N TYR A 57 -25.33 5.29 -20.38
CA TYR A 57 -25.56 4.47 -19.17
C TYR A 57 -25.86 5.34 -17.95
N LEU A 58 -26.84 4.93 -17.14
CA LEU A 58 -27.01 5.47 -15.80
C LEU A 58 -26.12 4.67 -14.84
N VAL A 59 -25.03 5.28 -14.38
CA VAL A 59 -24.03 4.57 -13.58
C VAL A 59 -24.29 4.78 -12.10
N VAL A 60 -24.49 3.69 -11.36
CA VAL A 60 -24.70 3.68 -9.90
C VAL A 60 -23.45 3.12 -9.23
N GLN A 61 -22.90 3.90 -8.32
CA GLN A 61 -21.80 3.52 -7.46
C GLN A 61 -22.18 3.79 -6.01
N TYR A 62 -21.50 3.16 -5.07
CA TYR A 62 -21.59 3.54 -3.67
C TYR A 62 -20.25 3.40 -2.98
N ASP A 63 -20.14 4.02 -1.82
CA ASP A 63 -19.01 3.88 -0.92
C ASP A 63 -19.44 3.08 0.31
N THR A 64 -18.61 2.15 0.76
CA THR A 64 -18.81 1.50 2.07
C THR A 64 -18.17 2.37 3.15
N PRO A 65 -18.75 2.46 4.37
CA PRO A 65 -18.14 3.22 5.46
C PRO A 65 -16.66 2.83 5.67
N PHE A 66 -15.77 3.82 5.79
CA PHE A 66 -14.32 3.60 5.78
C PHE A 66 -13.82 2.61 6.86
N PHE A 67 -14.46 2.62 8.03
CA PHE A 67 -14.12 1.71 9.13
C PHE A 67 -14.81 0.35 9.04
N SER A 68 -15.83 0.22 8.17
CA SER A 68 -16.47 -1.07 7.91
C SER A 68 -15.63 -1.85 6.89
N LEU A 69 -15.37 -3.12 7.18
CA LEU A 69 -14.82 -4.07 6.22
C LEU A 69 -15.93 -5.04 5.85
N PRO A 70 -16.92 -4.62 5.05
CA PRO A 70 -18.02 -5.49 4.74
C PRO A 70 -17.52 -6.75 4.04
N THR A 71 -18.13 -7.87 4.38
CA THR A 71 -17.98 -9.09 3.60
C THR A 71 -18.65 -8.90 2.25
N VAL A 72 -18.28 -9.71 1.26
CA VAL A 72 -18.96 -9.64 -0.05
C VAL A 72 -20.44 -9.99 0.09
N VAL A 73 -20.78 -10.91 1.01
CA VAL A 73 -22.15 -11.29 1.32
C VAL A 73 -22.97 -10.09 1.84
N GLN A 74 -22.41 -9.32 2.78
CA GLN A 74 -23.08 -8.13 3.30
C GLN A 74 -23.39 -7.09 2.21
N GLU A 75 -22.52 -6.93 1.22
CA GLU A 75 -22.78 -6.04 0.09
C GLU A 75 -23.79 -6.63 -0.91
N MET A 76 -23.80 -7.95 -1.09
CA MET A 76 -24.82 -8.62 -1.90
C MET A 76 -26.22 -8.40 -1.32
N ASP A 77 -26.37 -8.46 0.01
CA ASP A 77 -27.65 -8.26 0.69
C ASP A 77 -28.21 -6.83 0.53
N VAL A 78 -27.33 -5.85 0.27
CA VAL A 78 -27.72 -4.45 0.04
C VAL A 78 -28.27 -4.23 -1.37
N HIS A 79 -27.87 -5.05 -2.33
CA HIS A 79 -28.17 -4.82 -3.75
C HIS A 79 -29.68 -4.76 -4.07
N PRO A 80 -30.55 -5.67 -3.57
CA PRO A 80 -31.99 -5.60 -3.86
C PRO A 80 -32.64 -4.29 -3.42
N ALA A 81 -32.27 -3.79 -2.22
CA ALA A 81 -32.79 -2.53 -1.71
C ALA A 81 -32.26 -1.32 -2.50
N LEU A 82 -30.98 -1.34 -2.88
CA LEU A 82 -30.40 -0.32 -3.75
C LEU A 82 -31.08 -0.31 -5.13
N HIS A 83 -31.32 -1.48 -5.73
CA HIS A 83 -32.00 -1.60 -7.01
C HIS A 83 -33.44 -1.06 -6.95
N ALA A 84 -34.21 -1.47 -5.93
CA ALA A 84 -35.57 -0.96 -5.70
C ALA A 84 -35.59 0.56 -5.50
N TRP A 85 -34.61 1.12 -4.78
CA TRP A 85 -34.47 2.57 -4.63
C TRP A 85 -34.23 3.27 -5.97
N VAL A 86 -33.31 2.78 -6.81
CA VAL A 86 -33.04 3.37 -8.14
C VAL A 86 -34.30 3.33 -9.02
N GLU A 87 -35.02 2.21 -9.05
CA GLU A 87 -36.27 2.12 -9.80
C GLU A 87 -37.34 3.09 -9.29
N ALA A 88 -37.50 3.22 -7.97
CA ALA A 88 -38.45 4.14 -7.37
C ALA A 88 -38.13 5.60 -7.74
N GLN A 89 -36.84 5.97 -7.73
CA GLN A 89 -36.39 7.29 -8.19
C GLN A 89 -36.63 7.50 -9.70
N GLY A 90 -36.54 6.43 -10.50
CA GLY A 90 -36.88 6.43 -11.92
C GLY A 90 -38.36 6.67 -12.21
N LYS A 91 -39.23 6.07 -11.39
CA LYS A 91 -40.71 6.15 -11.50
C LYS A 91 -41.30 7.42 -10.86
N ALA A 92 -40.54 8.11 -10.01
CA ALA A 92 -41.00 9.34 -9.38
C ALA A 92 -41.37 10.41 -10.43
N ALA A 93 -42.44 11.18 -10.19
CA ALA A 93 -42.89 12.24 -11.10
C ALA A 93 -41.91 13.42 -11.19
N THR A 94 -41.05 13.58 -10.18
CA THR A 94 -40.07 14.66 -10.07
C THR A 94 -38.76 14.10 -9.51
N GLY A 95 -37.64 14.73 -9.86
CA GLY A 95 -36.32 14.36 -9.36
C GLY A 95 -35.34 14.08 -10.49
N LEU A 96 -34.05 13.98 -10.15
CA LEU A 96 -32.98 13.87 -11.15
C LEU A 96 -33.01 12.57 -11.96
N LEU A 97 -33.61 11.50 -11.43
CA LEU A 97 -33.73 10.22 -12.13
C LEU A 97 -35.10 9.99 -12.78
N SER A 98 -36.06 10.90 -12.57
CA SER A 98 -37.41 10.79 -13.11
C SER A 98 -37.39 10.59 -14.63
N GLY A 99 -37.99 9.48 -15.09
CA GLY A 99 -38.04 9.11 -16.51
C GLY A 99 -36.69 8.70 -17.14
N ARG A 100 -35.61 8.60 -16.35
CA ARG A 100 -34.26 8.24 -16.85
C ARG A 100 -33.85 6.79 -16.64
N VAL A 101 -34.64 5.99 -15.91
CA VAL A 101 -34.30 4.60 -15.58
C VAL A 101 -35.03 3.65 -16.53
N ALA A 102 -34.27 2.85 -17.30
CA ALA A 102 -34.83 1.73 -18.06
C ALA A 102 -34.92 0.49 -17.14
N ALA A 103 -36.13 0.21 -16.65
CA ALA A 103 -36.37 -0.95 -15.78
C ALA A 103 -36.03 -2.27 -16.50
N GLY A 104 -35.47 -3.23 -15.77
CA GLY A 104 -35.15 -4.57 -16.30
C GLY A 104 -33.90 -4.68 -17.19
N THR A 105 -33.21 -3.59 -17.50
CA THR A 105 -31.93 -3.59 -18.22
C THR A 105 -30.80 -3.10 -17.34
N CYS A 106 -30.24 -4.01 -16.55
CA CYS A 106 -29.09 -3.72 -15.70
C CYS A 106 -27.84 -4.45 -16.20
N ALA A 107 -26.69 -3.87 -15.90
CA ALA A 107 -25.40 -4.49 -16.01
C ALA A 107 -24.60 -4.27 -14.73
N THR A 108 -23.62 -5.14 -14.50
CA THR A 108 -22.64 -4.96 -13.43
C THR A 108 -21.25 -4.84 -14.01
N ALA A 109 -20.41 -4.02 -13.37
CA ALA A 109 -18.99 -4.02 -13.59
C ALA A 109 -18.25 -3.77 -12.28
N GLY A 110 -17.00 -4.21 -12.17
CA GLY A 110 -16.24 -3.91 -10.96
C GLY A 110 -14.78 -4.27 -11.06
N HIS A 111 -13.98 -3.56 -10.25
CA HIS A 111 -12.53 -3.76 -10.18
C HIS A 111 -12.11 -4.58 -8.97
N SER A 112 -11.15 -5.50 -9.12
CA SER A 112 -10.57 -6.27 -8.00
C SER A 112 -11.66 -7.07 -7.26
N ARG A 113 -11.80 -6.90 -5.94
CA ARG A 113 -12.93 -7.40 -5.14
C ARG A 113 -14.30 -6.96 -5.68
N GLY A 114 -14.40 -5.76 -6.26
CA GLY A 114 -15.61 -5.30 -6.93
C GLY A 114 -15.97 -6.15 -8.15
N GLY A 115 -14.99 -6.75 -8.84
CA GLY A 115 -15.24 -7.72 -9.92
C GLY A 115 -15.84 -9.03 -9.42
N LYS A 116 -15.40 -9.49 -8.23
CA LYS A 116 -16.03 -10.62 -7.52
C LYS A 116 -17.50 -10.31 -7.19
N LEU A 117 -17.77 -9.15 -6.58
CA LEU A 117 -19.14 -8.74 -6.27
C LEU A 117 -20.02 -8.59 -7.53
N ALA A 118 -19.49 -7.95 -8.58
CA ALA A 118 -20.17 -7.80 -9.86
C ALA A 118 -20.60 -9.14 -10.47
N THR A 119 -19.71 -10.14 -10.38
CA THR A 119 -19.96 -11.50 -10.86
C THR A 119 -21.07 -12.18 -10.06
N LEU A 120 -20.98 -12.16 -8.72
CA LEU A 120 -21.95 -12.83 -7.87
C LEU A 120 -23.35 -12.25 -8.03
N LEU A 121 -23.47 -10.91 -8.07
CA LEU A 121 -24.74 -10.24 -8.31
C LEU A 121 -25.30 -10.56 -9.70
N TYR A 122 -24.46 -10.57 -10.73
CA TYR A 122 -24.87 -10.97 -12.08
C TYR A 122 -25.45 -12.38 -12.13
N LEU A 123 -24.83 -13.33 -11.44
CA LEU A 123 -25.30 -14.72 -11.39
C LEU A 123 -26.57 -14.87 -10.55
N GLN A 124 -26.67 -14.17 -9.43
CA GLN A 124 -27.82 -14.24 -8.52
C GLN A 124 -29.07 -13.53 -9.09
N HIS A 125 -28.88 -12.47 -9.87
CA HIS A 125 -29.96 -11.60 -10.33
C HIS A 125 -30.08 -11.53 -11.87
N ARG A 126 -29.84 -12.64 -12.56
CA ARG A 126 -30.00 -12.81 -14.03
C ARG A 126 -31.35 -12.31 -14.59
N ALA A 127 -32.39 -12.27 -13.73
CA ALA A 127 -33.71 -11.76 -14.08
C ALA A 127 -33.65 -10.32 -14.63
N TYR A 128 -32.80 -9.45 -14.06
CA TYR A 128 -32.67 -8.05 -14.47
C TYR A 128 -31.22 -7.60 -14.76
N ILE A 129 -30.20 -8.35 -14.32
CA ILE A 129 -28.80 -8.10 -14.69
C ILE A 129 -28.44 -8.97 -15.91
N LYS A 130 -28.27 -8.32 -17.06
CA LYS A 130 -28.09 -8.98 -18.36
C LYS A 130 -26.64 -9.04 -18.83
N ALA A 131 -25.78 -8.18 -18.31
CA ALA A 131 -24.38 -8.12 -18.69
C ALA A 131 -23.48 -7.95 -17.47
N CYS A 132 -22.29 -8.53 -17.53
CA CYS A 132 -21.27 -8.38 -16.50
C CYS A 132 -19.89 -8.13 -17.13
N PHE A 133 -19.17 -7.13 -16.63
CA PHE A 133 -17.81 -6.81 -17.07
C PHE A 133 -16.81 -6.73 -15.89
N LEU A 134 -15.69 -7.44 -15.99
CA LEU A 134 -14.73 -7.58 -14.90
C LEU A 134 -13.45 -6.78 -15.18
N ILE A 135 -13.04 -5.95 -14.24
CA ILE A 135 -11.81 -5.16 -14.34
C ILE A 135 -10.79 -5.77 -13.37
N ASP A 136 -9.81 -6.49 -13.91
CA ASP A 136 -8.79 -7.27 -13.19
C ASP A 136 -9.32 -7.92 -11.88
N PRO A 137 -10.33 -8.80 -11.98
CA PRO A 137 -11.07 -9.30 -10.82
C PRO A 137 -10.21 -10.14 -9.89
N VAL A 138 -10.57 -10.15 -8.60
CA VAL A 138 -9.89 -10.95 -7.57
C VAL A 138 -10.93 -11.66 -6.70
N ASP A 139 -10.83 -12.98 -6.61
CA ASP A 139 -11.80 -13.85 -5.94
C ASP A 139 -11.47 -14.06 -4.46
N GLY A 140 -10.18 -14.03 -4.12
CA GLY A 140 -9.70 -14.21 -2.76
C GLY A 140 -8.31 -13.63 -2.61
N SER A 141 -8.08 -12.99 -1.47
CA SER A 141 -6.77 -12.49 -1.07
C SER A 141 -6.54 -12.85 0.40
N SER A 142 -5.31 -12.73 0.89
CA SER A 142 -5.01 -12.85 2.33
C SER A 142 -5.77 -11.84 3.20
N GLN A 143 -6.43 -10.85 2.58
CA GLN A 143 -7.22 -9.81 3.25
C GLN A 143 -8.73 -10.06 3.19
N SER A 144 -9.19 -11.06 2.43
CA SER A 144 -10.60 -11.42 2.32
C SER A 144 -10.94 -12.51 3.34
N PRO A 145 -12.10 -12.42 4.03
CA PRO A 145 -12.56 -13.50 4.90
C PRO A 145 -12.66 -14.82 4.14
N ALA A 146 -12.21 -15.92 4.75
CA ALA A 146 -12.30 -17.25 4.15
C ALA A 146 -13.74 -17.70 3.87
N SER A 147 -14.73 -17.06 4.51
CA SER A 147 -16.16 -17.33 4.36
C SER A 147 -16.80 -16.67 3.12
N ASP A 148 -16.12 -15.78 2.40
CA ASP A 148 -16.71 -15.15 1.21
C ASP A 148 -16.84 -16.19 0.07
N PRO A 149 -18.00 -16.28 -0.60
CA PRO A 149 -18.22 -17.25 -1.68
C PRO A 149 -17.27 -16.99 -2.85
N SER A 150 -16.83 -18.04 -3.56
CA SER A 150 -15.98 -17.90 -4.74
C SER A 150 -16.80 -17.53 -5.98
N ALA A 151 -16.55 -16.35 -6.53
CA ALA A 151 -17.12 -15.89 -7.78
C ALA A 151 -16.61 -16.65 -9.00
N ALA A 152 -15.32 -17.04 -9.01
CA ALA A 152 -14.79 -17.86 -10.11
C ALA A 152 -15.43 -19.25 -10.13
N ALA A 153 -15.61 -19.89 -8.97
CA ALA A 153 -16.31 -21.17 -8.88
C ALA A 153 -17.78 -21.04 -9.33
N ALA A 154 -18.48 -20.01 -8.88
CA ALA A 154 -19.86 -19.73 -9.30
C ALA A 154 -19.97 -19.46 -10.81
N LEU A 155 -19.00 -18.75 -11.38
CA LEU A 155 -18.95 -18.44 -12.81
C LEU A 155 -18.74 -19.70 -13.65
N ALA A 156 -17.82 -20.57 -13.23
CA ALA A 156 -17.57 -21.87 -13.86
C ALA A 156 -18.81 -22.77 -13.79
N ALA A 157 -19.47 -22.82 -12.63
CA ALA A 157 -20.70 -23.57 -12.42
C ALA A 157 -21.83 -23.13 -13.35
N ALA A 158 -21.96 -21.81 -13.56
CA ALA A 158 -23.01 -21.23 -14.39
C ALA A 158 -22.69 -21.25 -15.90
N GLY A 159 -21.43 -21.53 -16.28
CA GLY A 159 -20.98 -21.46 -17.68
C GLY A 159 -21.25 -20.10 -18.33
N ALA A 160 -21.23 -19.01 -17.55
CA ALA A 160 -21.72 -17.72 -18.00
C ALA A 160 -20.68 -16.95 -18.83
N ALA A 161 -21.13 -16.28 -19.88
CA ALA A 161 -20.30 -15.36 -20.63
C ALA A 161 -20.13 -14.03 -19.89
N VAL A 162 -18.91 -13.49 -19.86
CA VAL A 162 -18.58 -12.18 -19.29
C VAL A 162 -17.49 -11.48 -20.13
N GLY A 163 -17.45 -10.15 -20.08
CA GLY A 163 -16.35 -9.37 -20.62
C GLY A 163 -15.32 -9.08 -19.53
N MET A 164 -14.06 -8.97 -19.89
CA MET A 164 -12.99 -8.73 -18.91
C MET A 164 -11.85 -7.91 -19.48
N SER A 165 -11.28 -7.04 -18.64
CA SER A 165 -10.00 -6.38 -18.88
C SER A 165 -9.03 -6.74 -17.76
N SER A 166 -7.91 -7.38 -18.07
CA SER A 166 -6.97 -7.96 -17.10
C SER A 166 -5.63 -7.23 -17.10
N ALA A 167 -4.97 -7.14 -15.93
CA ALA A 167 -3.59 -6.67 -15.87
C ALA A 167 -2.65 -7.70 -16.49
N GLY A 168 -1.73 -7.26 -17.35
CA GLY A 168 -0.65 -8.10 -17.88
C GLY A 168 0.42 -8.43 -16.83
N ARG A 169 0.57 -7.61 -15.78
CA ARG A 169 1.46 -7.88 -14.66
C ARG A 169 0.69 -8.46 -13.48
N ILE A 170 1.06 -9.69 -13.13
CA ILE A 170 0.57 -10.42 -11.97
C ILE A 170 1.46 -10.08 -10.77
N GLY A 171 0.86 -9.77 -9.64
CA GLY A 171 1.54 -9.40 -8.40
C GLY A 171 0.79 -9.86 -7.16
N SER A 172 1.15 -9.28 -6.01
CA SER A 172 0.54 -9.55 -4.70
C SER A 172 -0.94 -9.19 -4.64
N CYS A 173 -1.37 -8.15 -5.36
CA CYS A 173 -2.75 -7.66 -5.33
C CYS A 173 -3.69 -8.41 -6.29
N ASN A 174 -3.15 -9.10 -7.31
CA ASN A 174 -3.89 -9.92 -8.27
C ASN A 174 -3.20 -11.27 -8.43
N PRO A 175 -3.12 -12.08 -7.37
CA PRO A 175 -2.36 -13.33 -7.37
C PRO A 175 -2.89 -14.30 -8.42
N ARG A 176 -1.99 -15.05 -9.07
CA ARG A 176 -2.31 -15.95 -10.18
C ARG A 176 -3.44 -16.95 -9.89
N ALA A 177 -3.49 -17.47 -8.67
CA ALA A 177 -4.43 -18.52 -8.27
C ALA A 177 -5.87 -18.02 -8.04
N SER A 178 -6.06 -16.73 -7.78
CA SER A 178 -7.36 -16.14 -7.44
C SER A 178 -7.64 -14.81 -8.13
N GLY A 179 -6.81 -14.38 -9.07
CA GLY A 179 -6.96 -13.16 -9.86
C GLY A 179 -7.63 -13.40 -11.23
N SER A 180 -7.38 -12.50 -12.17
CA SER A 180 -7.98 -12.49 -13.51
C SER A 180 -7.79 -13.78 -14.32
N LEU A 181 -6.67 -14.49 -14.15
CA LEU A 181 -6.45 -15.78 -14.80
C LEU A 181 -7.42 -16.87 -14.30
N ALA A 182 -7.73 -16.89 -13.01
CA ALA A 182 -8.68 -17.84 -12.44
C ALA A 182 -10.10 -17.55 -12.94
N PHE A 183 -10.48 -16.27 -12.98
CA PHE A 183 -11.75 -15.85 -13.60
C PHE A 183 -11.80 -16.24 -15.09
N TRP A 184 -10.75 -15.98 -15.86
CA TRP A 184 -10.71 -16.33 -17.29
C TRP A 184 -10.95 -17.82 -17.53
N ALA A 185 -10.28 -18.67 -16.73
CA ALA A 185 -10.48 -20.11 -16.77
C ALA A 185 -11.95 -20.50 -16.49
N ALA A 186 -12.59 -19.82 -15.54
CA ALA A 186 -13.97 -20.04 -15.14
C ALA A 186 -15.04 -19.49 -16.09
N THR A 187 -14.72 -18.54 -16.97
CA THR A 187 -15.71 -17.94 -17.87
C THR A 187 -16.33 -18.95 -18.86
N GLY A 188 -17.56 -18.71 -19.31
CA GLY A 188 -18.22 -19.49 -20.36
C GLY A 188 -17.81 -19.13 -21.78
N PRO A 189 -18.20 -19.91 -22.80
CA PRO A 189 -18.05 -19.54 -24.21
C PRO A 189 -18.67 -18.18 -24.53
N GLY A 190 -18.09 -17.47 -25.49
CA GLY A 190 -18.47 -16.10 -25.88
C GLY A 190 -17.83 -15.00 -25.03
N SER A 191 -17.18 -15.35 -23.91
CA SER A 191 -16.51 -14.37 -23.04
C SER A 191 -15.34 -13.67 -23.73
N TRP A 192 -15.10 -12.42 -23.37
CA TRP A 192 -14.00 -11.60 -23.89
C TRP A 192 -12.97 -11.32 -22.80
N ASN A 193 -11.69 -11.32 -23.15
CA ASN A 193 -10.61 -10.91 -22.26
C ASN A 193 -9.58 -10.04 -22.99
N SER A 194 -9.50 -8.78 -22.55
CA SER A 194 -8.51 -7.81 -22.98
C SER A 194 -7.37 -7.74 -21.97
N VAL A 195 -6.16 -8.17 -22.34
CA VAL A 195 -5.01 -8.18 -21.43
C VAL A 195 -4.10 -7.00 -21.69
N LEU A 196 -3.96 -6.09 -20.72
CA LEU A 196 -3.13 -4.88 -20.83
C LEU A 196 -1.68 -5.20 -20.45
N SER A 197 -0.79 -5.36 -21.43
CA SER A 197 0.55 -5.98 -21.30
C SER A 197 1.41 -5.43 -20.15
N ASN A 198 1.39 -4.12 -19.91
CA ASN A 198 2.23 -3.45 -18.92
C ASN A 198 1.47 -2.85 -17.73
N ALA A 199 0.16 -3.10 -17.65
CA ALA A 199 -0.68 -2.70 -16.53
C ALA A 199 -0.37 -3.53 -15.27
N ASN A 200 -0.33 -2.89 -14.10
CA ASN A 200 -0.42 -3.55 -12.79
C ASN A 200 -1.89 -3.56 -12.32
N HIS A 201 -2.17 -4.25 -11.22
CA HIS A 201 -3.51 -4.26 -10.62
C HIS A 201 -4.02 -2.86 -10.24
N ALA A 202 -3.14 -2.00 -9.73
CA ALA A 202 -3.54 -0.71 -9.19
C ALA A 202 -3.95 0.32 -10.26
N CYS A 203 -3.46 0.19 -11.50
CA CYS A 203 -3.59 1.24 -12.51
C CYS A 203 -5.00 1.43 -13.05
N PHE A 204 -5.92 0.49 -12.74
CA PHE A 204 -7.34 0.63 -13.06
C PHE A 204 -8.06 1.63 -12.14
N ALA A 205 -7.45 2.14 -11.07
CA ALA A 205 -8.03 3.13 -10.17
C ALA A 205 -7.21 4.43 -10.16
N GLN A 206 -7.85 5.58 -9.87
CA GLN A 206 -7.20 6.88 -9.78
C GLN A 206 -7.50 7.57 -8.44
N ALA A 207 -6.56 7.49 -7.50
CA ALA A 207 -6.72 7.91 -6.10
C ALA A 207 -5.96 9.19 -5.73
N GLY A 208 -5.50 9.95 -6.73
CA GLY A 208 -4.60 11.08 -6.51
C GLY A 208 -3.14 10.64 -6.33
N TRP A 209 -2.21 11.58 -6.42
CA TRP A 209 -0.78 11.26 -6.60
C TRP A 209 -0.18 10.40 -5.48
N LEU A 210 -0.49 10.72 -4.21
CA LEU A 210 0.09 10.06 -3.05
C LEU A 210 -0.40 8.61 -2.92
N LEU A 211 -1.72 8.42 -2.99
CA LEU A 211 -2.32 7.08 -2.89
C LEU A 211 -2.02 6.24 -4.13
N ASN A 212 -1.97 6.84 -5.31
CA ASN A 212 -1.50 6.14 -6.52
C ASN A 212 -0.09 5.58 -6.32
N HIS A 213 0.83 6.37 -5.78
CA HIS A 213 2.19 5.90 -5.50
C HIS A 213 2.22 4.78 -4.46
N ALA A 214 1.41 4.90 -3.41
CA ALA A 214 1.27 3.85 -2.40
C ALA A 214 0.73 2.55 -3.01
N PHE A 215 -0.28 2.62 -3.88
CA PHE A 215 -0.82 1.45 -4.57
C PHE A 215 0.17 0.84 -5.57
N ASP A 216 0.97 1.65 -6.27
CA ASP A 216 2.04 1.14 -7.14
C ASP A 216 3.17 0.48 -6.35
N LEU A 217 3.42 0.93 -5.11
CA LEU A 217 4.38 0.26 -4.23
C LEU A 217 3.83 -1.08 -3.71
N LEU A 218 2.54 -1.12 -3.36
CA LEU A 218 1.88 -2.32 -2.83
C LEU A 218 1.67 -3.39 -3.90
N CYS A 219 1.20 -2.99 -5.09
CA CYS A 219 0.80 -3.88 -6.17
C CYS A 219 1.87 -4.04 -7.26
N GLY A 220 3.06 -3.45 -7.06
CA GLY A 220 4.15 -3.39 -8.02
C GLY A 220 3.97 -2.25 -9.02
N ARG A 221 5.05 -1.72 -9.61
CA ARG A 221 4.98 -0.57 -10.53
C ARG A 221 4.43 -0.98 -11.91
N SER A 222 3.51 -0.17 -12.43
CA SER A 222 3.00 -0.26 -13.81
C SER A 222 4.02 0.32 -14.80
N GLY A 223 4.11 -0.28 -15.99
CA GLY A 223 4.74 0.37 -17.14
C GLY A 223 3.77 1.24 -17.94
N LEU A 224 2.48 1.16 -17.62
CA LEU A 224 1.38 1.86 -18.28
C LEU A 224 0.81 2.94 -17.36
N GLY A 225 0.57 4.14 -17.89
CA GLY A 225 -0.10 5.22 -17.16
C GLY A 225 -1.53 4.83 -16.76
N ARG A 226 -2.02 5.33 -15.62
CA ARG A 226 -3.34 4.99 -15.08
C ARG A 226 -4.47 5.43 -16.00
N GLU A 227 -4.39 6.63 -16.57
CA GLU A 227 -5.38 7.13 -17.53
C GLU A 227 -5.46 6.24 -18.77
N ALA A 228 -4.31 5.86 -19.33
CA ALA A 228 -4.24 4.93 -20.46
C ALA A 228 -4.83 3.56 -20.08
N ALA A 229 -4.51 3.03 -18.90
CA ALA A 229 -5.07 1.75 -18.44
C ALA A 229 -6.60 1.81 -18.27
N GLN A 230 -7.11 2.88 -17.69
CA GLN A 230 -8.55 3.10 -17.53
C GLN A 230 -9.26 3.23 -18.88
N GLN A 231 -8.68 3.97 -19.83
CA GLN A 231 -9.22 4.09 -21.18
C GLN A 231 -9.22 2.74 -21.91
N LEU A 232 -8.10 2.01 -21.86
CA LEU A 232 -7.94 0.69 -22.49
C LEU A 232 -8.88 -0.37 -21.88
N ALA A 233 -9.26 -0.22 -20.61
CA ALA A 233 -10.24 -1.08 -19.96
C ALA A 233 -11.70 -0.68 -20.25
N THR A 234 -11.95 0.63 -20.36
CA THR A 234 -13.31 1.18 -20.55
C THR A 234 -13.86 0.89 -21.93
N VAL A 235 -13.04 0.95 -22.98
CA VAL A 235 -13.52 0.73 -24.36
C VAL A 235 -14.07 -0.69 -24.54
N PRO A 236 -13.35 -1.78 -24.20
CA PRO A 236 -13.91 -3.14 -24.23
C PRO A 236 -15.12 -3.31 -23.31
N MET A 237 -15.14 -2.63 -22.15
CA MET A 237 -16.30 -2.65 -21.25
C MET A 237 -17.55 -2.15 -21.95
N LEU A 238 -17.49 -0.97 -22.57
CA LEU A 238 -18.67 -0.38 -23.21
C LEU A 238 -19.12 -1.19 -24.42
N THR A 239 -18.20 -1.69 -25.24
CA THR A 239 -18.54 -2.58 -26.36
C THR A 239 -19.22 -3.86 -25.88
N TRP A 240 -18.67 -4.51 -24.85
CA TRP A 240 -19.26 -5.72 -24.28
C TRP A 240 -20.65 -5.48 -23.69
N LEU A 241 -20.81 -4.40 -22.92
CA LEU A 241 -22.08 -4.03 -22.32
C LEU A 241 -23.12 -3.71 -23.38
N TRP A 242 -22.73 -3.01 -24.45
CA TRP A 242 -23.60 -2.72 -25.58
C TRP A 242 -24.10 -3.99 -26.25
N ASP A 243 -23.19 -4.88 -26.64
CA ASP A 243 -23.51 -6.12 -27.34
C ASP A 243 -24.40 -7.04 -26.46
N SER A 244 -24.02 -7.23 -25.20
CA SER A 244 -24.76 -8.06 -24.25
C SER A 244 -26.17 -7.54 -23.96
N LEU A 245 -26.32 -6.22 -23.81
CA LEU A 245 -27.64 -5.61 -23.57
C LEU A 245 -28.49 -5.59 -24.84
N SER A 246 -27.89 -5.43 -26.01
CA SER A 246 -28.60 -5.46 -27.31
C SER A 246 -29.20 -6.84 -27.58
N GLN A 247 -28.46 -7.91 -27.26
CA GLN A 247 -28.94 -9.29 -27.47
C GLN A 247 -30.05 -9.69 -26.49
N GLY A 248 -30.03 -9.12 -25.27
CA GLY A 248 -31.02 -9.41 -24.23
C GLY A 248 -32.24 -8.50 -24.23
N ALA A 249 -32.16 -7.34 -24.86
CA ALA A 249 -33.25 -6.39 -24.95
C ALA A 249 -34.21 -6.77 -26.09
N GLY A 250 -35.50 -6.94 -25.78
CA GLY A 250 -36.53 -6.77 -26.81
C GLY A 250 -36.44 -5.37 -27.42
N ALA A 251 -37.05 -5.15 -28.59
CA ALA A 251 -36.94 -3.94 -29.43
C ALA A 251 -37.21 -2.56 -28.76
N ALA A 252 -37.54 -2.52 -27.46
CA ALA A 252 -37.89 -1.33 -26.70
C ALA A 252 -36.73 -0.63 -25.97
N VAL A 253 -35.53 -1.21 -25.91
CA VAL A 253 -34.39 -0.58 -25.22
C VAL A 253 -33.54 0.14 -26.26
N ILE A 254 -33.75 1.45 -26.38
CA ILE A 254 -32.88 2.32 -27.17
C ILE A 254 -31.57 2.46 -26.38
N LEU A 255 -30.54 1.71 -26.76
CA LEU A 255 -29.19 1.98 -26.30
C LEU A 255 -28.74 3.32 -26.92
N PRO A 256 -28.48 4.38 -26.13
CA PRO A 256 -28.08 5.69 -26.67
C PRO A 256 -26.56 5.74 -26.88
N PRO A 257 -26.02 6.55 -27.83
CA PRO A 257 -26.71 7.46 -28.74
C PRO A 257 -26.76 6.97 -30.21
N THR A 258 -26.16 5.83 -30.55
CA THR A 258 -26.07 5.34 -31.94
C THR A 258 -26.91 4.09 -32.12
N THR A 259 -27.75 4.04 -33.16
CA THR A 259 -28.41 2.78 -33.56
C THR A 259 -27.43 1.75 -34.11
N GLU A 260 -26.20 2.17 -34.40
CA GLU A 260 -25.13 1.33 -34.94
C GLU A 260 -24.29 0.71 -33.82
N SER A 261 -23.96 -0.57 -33.99
CA SER A 261 -23.08 -1.30 -33.08
C SER A 261 -21.67 -0.68 -33.07
N PRO A 262 -21.05 -0.49 -31.90
CA PRO A 262 -19.68 0.00 -31.81
C PRO A 262 -18.62 -1.04 -32.24
N ASP A 263 -19.03 -2.29 -32.52
CA ASP A 263 -18.11 -3.40 -32.80
C ASP A 263 -17.12 -3.16 -33.96
N PRO A 264 -17.50 -2.59 -35.12
CA PRO A 264 -16.55 -2.34 -36.21
C PRO A 264 -15.44 -1.36 -35.80
N GLY A 265 -15.81 -0.20 -35.25
CA GLY A 265 -14.85 0.80 -34.78
C GLY A 265 -14.04 0.33 -33.58
N PHE A 266 -14.64 -0.51 -32.72
CA PHE A 266 -13.93 -1.17 -31.63
C PHE A 266 -12.83 -2.09 -32.14
N LYS A 267 -13.11 -2.97 -33.12
CA LYS A 267 -12.14 -3.91 -33.68
C LYS A 267 -10.94 -3.19 -34.30
N GLU A 268 -11.19 -2.14 -35.08
CA GLU A 268 -10.13 -1.31 -35.66
C GLU A 268 -9.29 -0.62 -34.59
N TRP A 269 -9.94 0.05 -33.64
CA TRP A 269 -9.25 0.70 -32.53
C TRP A 269 -8.43 -0.30 -31.70
N TYR A 270 -8.99 -1.48 -31.42
CA TYR A 270 -8.34 -2.52 -30.62
C TYR A 270 -7.12 -3.10 -31.36
N ALA A 271 -7.24 -3.35 -32.66
CA ALA A 271 -6.11 -3.77 -33.50
C ALA A 271 -4.94 -2.78 -33.43
N ALA A 272 -5.21 -1.48 -33.50
CA ALA A 272 -4.18 -0.45 -33.32
C ALA A 272 -3.53 -0.48 -31.91
N GLN A 273 -4.31 -0.81 -30.86
CA GLN A 273 -3.74 -0.98 -29.51
C GLN A 273 -2.88 -2.24 -29.40
N VAL A 274 -3.21 -3.30 -30.15
CA VAL A 274 -2.39 -4.52 -30.25
C VAL A 274 -1.08 -4.22 -30.96
N GLU A 275 -1.12 -3.50 -32.08
CA GLU A 275 0.07 -3.10 -32.85
C GLU A 275 1.03 -2.23 -32.04
N SER A 276 0.51 -1.33 -31.19
CA SER A 276 1.32 -0.54 -30.27
C SER A 276 1.88 -1.32 -29.07
N GLY A 277 1.48 -2.59 -28.89
CA GLY A 277 1.91 -3.45 -27.79
C GLY A 277 1.30 -3.10 -26.42
N LEU A 278 0.33 -2.19 -26.38
CA LEU A 278 -0.33 -1.76 -25.14
C LEU A 278 -1.28 -2.85 -24.60
N VAL A 279 -1.94 -3.58 -25.50
CA VAL A 279 -2.79 -4.73 -25.19
C VAL A 279 -2.36 -5.95 -25.99
N LYS A 280 -2.69 -7.14 -25.49
CA LYS A 280 -2.60 -8.39 -26.26
C LYS A 280 -3.79 -8.52 -27.21
N PRO A 281 -3.72 -9.38 -28.24
CA PRO A 281 -4.89 -9.71 -29.05
C PRO A 281 -6.09 -10.09 -28.18
N LEU A 282 -7.28 -9.59 -28.52
CA LEU A 282 -8.50 -9.83 -27.75
C LEU A 282 -8.78 -11.33 -27.72
N GLU A 283 -8.82 -11.90 -26.52
CA GLU A 283 -9.13 -13.32 -26.37
C GLU A 283 -10.65 -13.48 -26.32
N VAL A 284 -11.21 -14.24 -27.26
CA VAL A 284 -12.63 -14.63 -27.25
C VAL A 284 -12.72 -16.11 -26.99
N LYS A 285 -13.43 -16.50 -25.93
CA LYS A 285 -13.55 -17.91 -25.55
C LYS A 285 -14.49 -18.62 -26.50
N THR A 286 -13.95 -19.46 -27.39
CA THR A 286 -14.78 -20.23 -28.31
C THR A 286 -15.53 -21.35 -27.59
N PRO A 287 -16.70 -21.78 -28.09
CA PRO A 287 -17.36 -23.00 -27.61
C PRO A 287 -16.40 -24.19 -27.76
N SER A 288 -15.92 -24.73 -26.64
CA SER A 288 -15.23 -26.00 -26.64
C SER A 288 -16.22 -27.06 -27.15
N SER A 289 -15.83 -27.84 -28.16
CA SER A 289 -16.61 -28.97 -28.69
C SER A 289 -16.85 -30.09 -27.66
N LYS A 290 -16.28 -29.98 -26.46
CA LYS A 290 -16.63 -30.82 -25.30
C LYS A 290 -17.36 -29.97 -24.26
N PRO A 291 -18.62 -30.29 -23.91
CA PRO A 291 -19.33 -29.62 -22.84
C PRO A 291 -18.52 -29.73 -21.54
N VAL A 292 -18.35 -28.59 -20.88
CA VAL A 292 -17.80 -28.52 -19.53
C VAL A 292 -18.81 -29.23 -18.63
N ALA A 293 -18.45 -30.41 -18.11
CA ALA A 293 -19.33 -31.18 -17.24
C ALA A 293 -19.79 -30.32 -16.04
N PRO A 294 -21.04 -30.44 -15.56
CA PRO A 294 -21.57 -29.62 -14.46
C PRO A 294 -20.68 -29.72 -13.21
N PRO A 295 -20.65 -28.68 -12.37
CA PRO A 295 -19.74 -28.57 -11.22
C PRO A 295 -19.91 -29.72 -10.22
N GLU A 296 -21.11 -30.30 -10.05
CA GLU A 296 -21.30 -31.50 -9.24
C GLU A 296 -20.66 -32.74 -9.86
N GLU A 297 -20.66 -32.87 -11.19
CA GLU A 297 -19.93 -33.92 -11.90
C GLU A 297 -18.43 -33.60 -11.97
N GLN A 298 -17.99 -32.34 -11.86
CA GLN A 298 -16.58 -31.98 -11.72
C GLN A 298 -16.06 -32.18 -10.31
N VAL A 299 -16.83 -31.87 -9.27
CA VAL A 299 -16.49 -32.17 -7.87
C VAL A 299 -16.57 -33.67 -7.64
N ALA A 300 -17.59 -34.36 -8.19
CA ALA A 300 -17.65 -35.81 -8.21
C ALA A 300 -16.56 -36.41 -9.10
N ARG A 301 -16.15 -35.83 -10.22
CA ARG A 301 -14.99 -36.28 -11.01
C ARG A 301 -13.65 -35.88 -10.42
N HIS A 302 -13.58 -34.90 -9.53
CA HIS A 302 -12.36 -34.49 -8.81
C HIS A 302 -12.21 -35.33 -7.53
N MET A 303 -13.31 -35.67 -6.87
CA MET A 303 -13.37 -36.69 -5.81
C MET A 303 -13.22 -38.10 -6.39
N PHE A 304 -13.87 -38.46 -7.50
CA PHE A 304 -13.64 -39.70 -8.24
C PHE A 304 -12.31 -39.68 -8.98
N LYS A 305 -11.70 -38.55 -9.33
CA LYS A 305 -10.29 -38.51 -9.77
C LYS A 305 -9.35 -38.69 -8.60
N LYS A 306 -9.63 -38.15 -7.41
CA LYS A 306 -8.85 -38.44 -6.21
C LYS A 306 -8.97 -39.91 -5.81
N LEU A 307 -10.18 -40.49 -5.94
CA LEU A 307 -10.48 -41.90 -5.66
C LEU A 307 -10.11 -42.85 -6.81
N ARG A 308 -9.98 -42.39 -8.06
CA ARG A 308 -9.40 -43.18 -9.17
C ARG A 308 -7.90 -42.96 -9.33
N SER A 309 -7.33 -41.82 -8.96
CA SER A 309 -5.87 -41.61 -8.98
C SER A 309 -5.19 -42.39 -7.88
N SER A 310 -5.91 -42.71 -6.78
CA SER A 310 -5.45 -43.68 -5.80
C SER A 310 -5.56 -45.14 -6.29
N PHE A 311 -6.36 -45.43 -7.33
CA PHE A 311 -6.58 -46.81 -7.81
C PHE A 311 -6.11 -47.10 -9.24
N THR A 312 -5.69 -46.11 -10.03
CA THR A 312 -5.21 -46.30 -11.41
C THR A 312 -4.05 -45.37 -11.78
N GLY A 313 -2.85 -45.72 -11.29
CA GLY A 313 -1.64 -45.87 -12.11
C GLY A 313 -1.10 -44.67 -12.89
N GLY A 314 -0.65 -43.64 -12.18
CA GLY A 314 0.25 -42.60 -12.70
C GLY A 314 0.93 -41.86 -11.56
N SER A 315 1.56 -42.63 -10.65
CA SER A 315 2.29 -42.10 -9.50
C SER A 315 3.27 -41.02 -9.97
N LYS A 316 3.08 -39.78 -9.51
CA LYS A 316 4.11 -38.76 -9.63
C LYS A 316 5.28 -39.24 -8.78
N SER A 317 6.32 -39.77 -9.42
CA SER A 317 7.53 -40.19 -8.71
C SER A 317 8.23 -38.94 -8.18
N SER A 318 8.20 -38.75 -6.86
CA SER A 318 9.08 -37.83 -6.17
C SER A 318 10.37 -38.56 -5.79
N SER A 319 11.48 -37.84 -5.73
CA SER A 319 12.76 -38.37 -5.27
C SER A 319 13.44 -37.35 -4.38
N LYS A 320 13.99 -37.78 -3.24
CA LYS A 320 14.83 -36.91 -2.42
C LYS A 320 16.23 -36.83 -3.03
N VAL A 321 16.67 -35.61 -3.33
CA VAL A 321 17.96 -35.33 -3.93
C VAL A 321 18.75 -34.44 -2.98
N ARG A 322 19.94 -34.89 -2.60
CA ARG A 322 20.93 -34.07 -1.92
C ARG A 322 21.66 -33.24 -2.98
N LEU A 323 21.62 -31.93 -2.82
CA LEU A 323 22.32 -30.96 -3.66
C LEU A 323 23.51 -30.43 -2.87
N ASP A 324 24.71 -30.75 -3.31
CA ASP A 324 25.95 -30.21 -2.78
C ASP A 324 26.46 -29.13 -3.75
N VAL A 325 26.58 -27.90 -3.25
CA VAL A 325 26.94 -26.71 -4.02
C VAL A 325 28.25 -26.16 -3.48
N THR A 326 29.35 -26.39 -4.20
CA THR A 326 30.61 -25.70 -3.92
C THR A 326 30.59 -24.32 -4.54
N VAL A 327 30.59 -23.29 -3.70
CA VAL A 327 30.73 -21.90 -4.12
C VAL A 327 32.21 -21.64 -4.38
N VAL A 328 32.60 -21.53 -5.66
CA VAL A 328 34.01 -21.37 -6.05
C VAL A 328 34.44 -19.92 -5.94
N SER A 329 33.84 -19.06 -6.77
CA SER A 329 34.24 -17.66 -6.88
C SER A 329 33.16 -16.75 -7.46
N ALA A 330 33.26 -15.46 -7.21
CA ALA A 330 32.43 -14.42 -7.80
C ALA A 330 33.34 -13.32 -8.36
N ALA A 331 33.30 -13.12 -9.68
CA ALA A 331 34.08 -12.10 -10.38
C ALA A 331 33.21 -10.90 -10.78
N GLY A 332 33.82 -9.73 -10.93
CA GLY A 332 33.12 -8.51 -11.32
C GLY A 332 32.46 -7.75 -10.16
N LEU A 333 32.90 -8.02 -8.93
CA LEU A 333 32.43 -7.31 -7.73
C LEU A 333 33.08 -5.92 -7.61
N PRO A 334 32.35 -4.91 -7.11
CA PRO A 334 32.84 -3.54 -7.02
C PRO A 334 33.66 -3.28 -5.75
N GLY A 335 34.94 -2.94 -5.95
CA GLY A 335 35.84 -2.37 -4.93
C GLY A 335 36.34 -3.33 -3.83
N PRO A 336 37.27 -2.87 -2.97
CA PRO A 336 37.82 -3.66 -1.86
C PRO A 336 36.79 -3.73 -0.74
N THR A 337 35.90 -4.69 -0.86
CA THR A 337 34.99 -5.10 0.21
C THR A 337 35.13 -6.60 0.39
N SER A 338 34.54 -7.16 1.41
CA SER A 338 34.37 -8.60 1.51
C SER A 338 32.91 -8.94 1.21
N CYS A 339 32.65 -10.17 0.79
CA CYS A 339 31.31 -10.60 0.46
C CYS A 339 31.07 -12.04 0.89
N ARG A 340 29.80 -12.41 0.96
CA ARG A 340 29.35 -13.79 1.18
C ARG A 340 28.20 -14.12 0.23
N VAL A 341 28.02 -15.40 -0.04
CA VAL A 341 26.91 -15.92 -0.84
C VAL A 341 25.86 -16.50 0.10
N VAL A 342 24.61 -16.08 -0.08
CA VAL A 342 23.44 -16.68 0.59
C VAL A 342 22.70 -17.55 -0.42
N TRP A 343 22.55 -18.82 -0.09
CA TRP A 343 21.80 -19.80 -0.86
C TRP A 343 20.53 -20.17 -0.09
N ALA A 344 19.37 -19.79 -0.64
CA ALA A 344 18.09 -19.89 0.07
C ALA A 344 17.00 -20.54 -0.77
N ARG A 345 16.18 -21.36 -0.11
CA ARG A 345 14.90 -21.86 -0.62
C ARG A 345 13.88 -21.82 0.51
N GLN A 346 12.85 -20.97 0.36
CA GLN A 346 11.83 -20.75 1.40
C GLN A 346 12.51 -20.39 2.75
N SER A 347 12.25 -21.16 3.81
CA SER A 347 12.84 -21.00 5.14
C SER A 347 14.27 -21.54 5.26
N LYS A 348 14.71 -22.45 4.38
CA LYS A 348 16.04 -23.07 4.43
C LYS A 348 17.07 -22.13 3.82
N VAL A 349 18.01 -21.64 4.63
CA VAL A 349 19.04 -20.69 4.24
C VAL A 349 20.41 -21.21 4.68
N GLN A 350 21.34 -21.26 3.73
CA GLN A 350 22.76 -21.49 4.00
C GLN A 350 23.58 -20.31 3.49
N VAL A 351 24.67 -20.01 4.17
CA VAL A 351 25.49 -18.83 3.91
C VAL A 351 26.95 -19.24 3.96
N THR A 352 27.74 -18.81 2.98
CA THR A 352 29.19 -19.02 3.01
C THR A 352 29.84 -18.14 4.06
N ARG A 353 31.07 -18.47 4.43
CA ARG A 353 31.96 -17.52 5.11
C ARG A 353 32.16 -16.27 4.27
N GLN A 354 32.64 -15.22 4.92
CA GLN A 354 32.99 -13.97 4.27
C GLN A 354 34.35 -14.10 3.59
N ALA A 355 34.42 -13.77 2.30
CA ALA A 355 35.65 -13.76 1.51
C ALA A 355 36.01 -12.33 1.11
N SER A 356 37.29 -11.98 1.20
CA SER A 356 37.80 -10.69 0.72
C SER A 356 37.74 -10.63 -0.81
N VAL A 357 37.25 -9.52 -1.36
CA VAL A 357 37.29 -9.24 -2.79
C VAL A 357 38.68 -8.70 -3.12
N GLY A 358 39.43 -9.43 -3.95
CA GLY A 358 40.76 -9.01 -4.41
C GLY A 358 40.69 -7.79 -5.34
N GLU A 359 41.85 -7.23 -5.68
CA GLU A 359 41.97 -6.04 -6.55
C GLU A 359 41.31 -6.22 -7.92
N THR A 360 41.26 -7.46 -8.42
CA THR A 360 40.62 -7.82 -9.68
C THR A 360 39.08 -7.85 -9.60
N GLY A 361 38.49 -7.57 -8.44
CA GLY A 361 37.05 -7.66 -8.20
C GLY A 361 36.57 -9.11 -8.08
N THR A 362 37.44 -10.03 -7.63
CA THR A 362 37.14 -11.46 -7.48
C THR A 362 37.19 -11.87 -6.02
N ALA A 363 36.15 -12.53 -5.53
CA ALA A 363 36.14 -13.23 -4.24
C ALA A 363 36.08 -14.74 -4.47
N SER A 364 36.77 -15.52 -3.64
CA SER A 364 36.81 -16.98 -3.73
C SER A 364 36.52 -17.60 -2.36
N TRP A 365 35.71 -18.66 -2.34
CA TRP A 365 35.29 -19.33 -1.11
C TRP A 365 35.80 -20.77 -1.04
N ASN A 366 35.59 -21.52 -2.13
CA ASN A 366 35.77 -22.97 -2.20
C ASN A 366 35.08 -23.67 -1.02
N GLU A 367 33.84 -23.27 -0.76
CA GLU A 367 33.04 -23.73 0.37
C GLU A 367 31.82 -24.49 -0.15
N GLU A 368 31.58 -25.67 0.42
CA GLU A 368 30.46 -26.53 0.07
C GLU A 368 29.25 -26.24 0.97
N LEU A 369 28.10 -26.05 0.34
CA LEU A 369 26.80 -25.92 0.99
C LEU A 369 25.94 -27.12 0.56
N SER A 370 25.23 -27.77 1.47
CA SER A 370 24.44 -28.98 1.17
C SER A 370 23.00 -28.84 1.62
N GLN A 371 22.04 -29.11 0.73
CA GLN A 371 20.61 -29.18 1.06
C GLN A 371 19.93 -30.38 0.40
N ILE A 372 19.03 -31.02 1.14
CA ILE A 372 18.15 -32.08 0.61
C ILE A 372 16.84 -31.44 0.12
N ALA A 373 16.44 -31.79 -1.09
CA ALA A 373 15.18 -31.34 -1.69
C ALA A 373 14.42 -32.50 -2.33
N THR A 374 13.11 -32.54 -2.11
CA THR A 374 12.20 -33.41 -2.83
C THR A 374 11.99 -32.87 -4.24
N MET A 375 12.41 -33.63 -5.24
CA MET A 375 12.28 -33.31 -6.66
C MET A 375 11.16 -34.15 -7.26
N GLU A 376 10.21 -33.50 -7.91
CA GLU A 376 9.11 -34.17 -8.61
C GLU A 376 9.49 -34.38 -10.07
N ARG A 377 9.10 -35.53 -10.63
CA ARG A 377 9.21 -35.77 -12.08
C ARG A 377 7.86 -35.58 -12.76
N ASP A 378 7.88 -35.01 -13.95
CA ASP A 378 6.73 -34.97 -14.84
C ASP A 378 6.45 -36.35 -15.47
N ALA A 379 5.36 -36.45 -16.23
CA ALA A 379 4.98 -37.70 -16.91
C ALA A 379 6.01 -38.19 -17.94
N LYS A 380 6.97 -37.35 -18.33
CA LYS A 380 8.07 -37.69 -19.25
C LYS A 380 9.35 -38.08 -18.49
N GLY A 381 9.30 -38.12 -17.16
CA GLY A 381 10.43 -38.42 -16.29
C GLY A 381 11.39 -37.25 -16.08
N ALA A 382 11.10 -36.05 -16.60
CA ALA A 382 11.92 -34.87 -16.40
C ALA A 382 11.61 -34.23 -15.04
N TYR A 383 12.64 -33.78 -14.33
CA TYR A 383 12.43 -33.08 -13.06
C TYR A 383 11.75 -31.73 -13.29
N LEU A 384 10.72 -31.44 -12.50
CA LEU A 384 10.05 -30.14 -12.49
C LEU A 384 11.01 -29.07 -11.92
N PRO A 385 10.94 -27.81 -12.42
CA PRO A 385 11.80 -26.74 -11.95
C PRO A 385 11.75 -26.55 -10.43
N LYS A 386 12.92 -26.44 -9.80
CA LYS A 386 13.10 -26.21 -8.36
C LYS A 386 13.94 -24.95 -8.15
N GLU A 387 13.26 -23.83 -7.96
CA GLU A 387 13.89 -22.51 -7.84
C GLU A 387 14.58 -22.28 -6.50
N TYR A 388 15.82 -21.82 -6.56
CA TYR A 388 16.63 -21.35 -5.42
C TYR A 388 17.03 -19.90 -5.64
N VAL A 389 17.14 -19.14 -4.56
CA VAL A 389 17.59 -17.75 -4.57
C VAL A 389 19.05 -17.68 -4.12
N LEU A 390 19.90 -17.14 -4.98
CA LEU A 390 21.29 -16.82 -4.69
C LEU A 390 21.43 -15.31 -4.49
N LYS A 391 21.96 -14.90 -3.34
CA LYS A 391 22.22 -13.49 -3.04
C LYS A 391 23.71 -13.27 -2.77
N LEU A 392 24.27 -12.25 -3.40
CA LEU A 392 25.58 -11.71 -3.03
C LEU A 392 25.37 -10.63 -1.98
N GLN A 393 26.01 -10.79 -0.83
CA GLN A 393 25.90 -9.86 0.29
C GLN A 393 27.26 -9.27 0.65
N CYS A 394 27.31 -7.95 0.85
CA CYS A 394 28.49 -7.22 1.32
C CYS A 394 28.18 -6.54 2.68
N PRO A 395 29.16 -6.39 3.58
CA PRO A 395 29.01 -5.62 4.80
C PRO A 395 28.52 -4.20 4.50
N ASP A 396 27.54 -3.76 5.27
CA ASP A 396 27.02 -2.41 5.20
C ASP A 396 28.01 -1.45 5.88
N ARG A 397 28.46 -0.42 5.14
CA ARG A 397 29.36 0.60 5.69
C ARG A 397 28.71 1.43 6.80
N SER A 398 27.37 1.52 6.80
CA SER A 398 26.61 2.35 7.73
C SER A 398 26.27 1.64 9.04
N ALA A 399 26.38 0.30 9.09
CA ALA A 399 26.00 -0.49 10.25
C ALA A 399 26.90 -1.72 10.39
N ALA A 400 27.83 -1.66 11.34
CA ALA A 400 28.68 -2.78 11.70
C ALA A 400 27.85 -4.05 11.97
N GLY A 401 28.25 -5.18 11.39
CA GLY A 401 27.57 -6.47 11.52
C GLY A 401 26.34 -6.67 10.62
N LYS A 402 25.87 -5.65 9.90
CA LYS A 402 24.79 -5.80 8.92
C LYS A 402 25.36 -6.07 7.52
N PHE A 403 24.63 -6.90 6.77
CA PHE A 403 24.96 -7.21 5.38
C PHE A 403 23.88 -6.68 4.46
N SER A 404 24.29 -5.99 3.41
CA SER A 404 23.42 -5.49 2.34
C SER A 404 23.50 -6.44 1.14
N THR A 405 22.37 -6.70 0.49
CA THR A 405 22.34 -7.51 -0.73
C THR A 405 22.75 -6.64 -1.92
N VAL A 406 23.89 -6.96 -2.53
CA VAL A 406 24.41 -6.24 -3.69
C VAL A 406 23.98 -6.87 -5.01
N GLY A 407 23.56 -8.13 -5.01
CA GLY A 407 23.03 -8.81 -6.20
C GLY A 407 22.17 -10.00 -5.84
N LYS A 408 21.19 -10.33 -6.68
CA LYS A 408 20.23 -11.41 -6.47
C LYS A 408 19.90 -12.10 -7.80
N LEU A 409 19.84 -13.42 -7.79
CA LEU A 409 19.43 -14.26 -8.91
C LEU A 409 18.58 -15.43 -8.42
N THR A 410 17.63 -15.87 -9.24
CA THR A 410 16.91 -17.14 -9.05
C THR A 410 17.49 -18.19 -10.01
N PHE A 411 17.78 -19.39 -9.52
CA PHE A 411 18.38 -20.47 -10.29
C PHE A 411 17.60 -21.78 -10.09
N ASP A 412 17.32 -22.49 -11.18
CA ASP A 412 16.64 -23.78 -11.16
C ASP A 412 17.64 -24.92 -10.92
N MET A 413 17.62 -25.48 -9.70
CA MET A 413 18.50 -26.58 -9.31
C MET A 413 18.10 -27.93 -9.93
N ALA A 414 16.86 -28.08 -10.42
CA ALA A 414 16.42 -29.32 -11.08
C ALA A 414 17.25 -29.59 -12.36
N SER A 415 17.71 -28.52 -13.03
CA SER A 415 18.62 -28.59 -14.18
C SER A 415 19.98 -29.24 -13.90
N CYS A 416 20.34 -29.45 -12.62
CA CYS A 416 21.60 -30.05 -12.19
C CYS A 416 21.46 -31.54 -11.80
N VAL A 417 20.24 -32.08 -11.72
CA VAL A 417 19.99 -33.45 -11.25
C VAL A 417 20.22 -34.51 -12.35
N GLY A 418 20.32 -34.10 -13.63
CA GLY A 418 20.41 -35.00 -14.78
C GLY A 418 21.82 -35.29 -15.33
N THR A 419 22.89 -34.69 -14.78
CA THR A 419 24.24 -34.71 -15.41
C THR A 419 25.09 -35.97 -15.14
N GLY A 420 24.47 -37.05 -14.65
CA GLY A 420 25.15 -38.27 -14.21
C GLY A 420 25.53 -38.19 -12.73
N SER A 421 25.12 -39.19 -11.95
CA SER A 421 25.27 -39.23 -10.50
C SER A 421 26.70 -38.94 -10.05
N GLY A 422 26.88 -37.93 -9.20
CA GLY A 422 28.16 -37.65 -8.52
C GLY A 422 29.17 -36.78 -9.28
N LYS A 423 28.95 -36.42 -10.55
CA LYS A 423 29.82 -35.44 -11.23
C LYS A 423 29.32 -34.02 -10.98
N ALA A 424 30.15 -33.20 -10.34
CA ALA A 424 29.83 -31.79 -10.10
C ALA A 424 29.80 -31.02 -11.44
N ALA A 425 28.66 -30.39 -11.74
CA ALA A 425 28.47 -29.54 -12.90
C ALA A 425 28.92 -28.11 -12.59
N ARG A 426 29.83 -27.56 -13.40
CA ARG A 426 30.21 -26.15 -13.31
C ARG A 426 29.11 -25.26 -13.87
N LYS A 427 28.69 -24.26 -13.09
CA LYS A 427 27.68 -23.25 -13.47
C LYS A 427 28.24 -21.85 -13.25
N ASP A 428 28.35 -21.09 -14.33
CA ASP A 428 28.76 -19.67 -14.29
C ASP A 428 27.50 -18.80 -14.42
N LEU A 429 27.04 -18.27 -13.28
CA LEU A 429 25.78 -17.55 -13.15
C LEU A 429 26.00 -16.05 -13.16
N ARG A 430 25.29 -15.34 -14.05
CA ARG A 430 25.34 -13.87 -14.15
C ARG A 430 24.37 -13.24 -13.16
N ILE A 431 24.89 -12.62 -12.11
CA ILE A 431 24.11 -11.96 -11.06
C ILE A 431 24.07 -10.45 -11.33
N PRO A 432 22.90 -9.85 -11.58
CA PRO A 432 22.77 -8.41 -11.71
C PRO A 432 23.06 -7.74 -10.37
N LEU A 433 23.92 -6.72 -10.39
CA LEU A 433 24.27 -5.93 -9.22
C LEU A 433 23.36 -4.72 -9.08
N SER A 434 22.93 -4.42 -7.86
CA SER A 434 22.06 -3.30 -7.50
C SER A 434 22.76 -2.28 -6.60
N GLY A 435 22.41 -1.00 -6.73
CA GLY A 435 22.90 0.10 -5.88
C GLY A 435 24.16 0.82 -6.40
N ARG A 436 24.85 1.59 -5.54
CA ARG A 436 26.08 2.35 -5.88
C ARG A 436 27.26 1.47 -6.36
N ALA A 437 27.10 0.16 -6.26
CA ALA A 437 27.94 -0.90 -6.81
C ALA A 437 27.96 -0.96 -8.36
N ALA A 438 27.06 -0.26 -9.05
CA ALA A 438 26.76 -0.43 -10.48
C ALA A 438 27.82 0.04 -11.50
N ALA A 439 29.07 0.34 -11.11
CA ALA A 439 30.15 0.61 -12.07
C ALA A 439 30.38 -0.58 -13.02
N ARG A 440 30.07 -1.80 -12.57
CA ARG A 440 29.86 -2.98 -13.41
C ARG A 440 28.49 -3.57 -13.07
N PRO A 441 27.56 -3.73 -14.03
CA PRO A 441 26.18 -4.08 -13.72
C PRO A 441 25.97 -5.58 -13.41
N VAL A 442 26.98 -6.44 -13.62
CA VAL A 442 26.85 -7.90 -13.53
C VAL A 442 28.10 -8.51 -12.90
N ALA A 443 27.91 -9.35 -11.88
CA ALA A 443 28.93 -10.26 -11.36
C ALA A 443 28.73 -11.68 -11.94
N VAL A 444 29.79 -12.46 -12.06
CA VAL A 444 29.75 -13.85 -12.50
C VAL A 444 30.08 -14.75 -11.31
N LEU A 445 29.09 -15.49 -10.81
CA LEU A 445 29.22 -16.45 -9.71
C LEU A 445 29.44 -17.86 -10.30
N THR A 446 30.60 -18.45 -10.01
CA THR A 446 30.95 -19.82 -10.41
C THR A 446 30.62 -20.78 -9.28
N LEU A 447 29.79 -21.78 -9.59
CA LEU A 447 29.40 -22.87 -8.69
C LEU A 447 29.84 -24.21 -9.29
N LEU A 448 30.17 -25.18 -8.42
CA LEU A 448 30.18 -26.59 -8.77
C LEU A 448 28.99 -27.24 -8.06
N VAL A 449 28.06 -27.81 -8.81
CA VAL A 449 26.82 -28.39 -8.26
C VAL A 449 26.83 -29.89 -8.51
N SER A 450 26.87 -30.70 -7.47
CA SER A 450 26.61 -32.14 -7.54
C SER A 450 25.23 -32.45 -6.97
N ALA A 451 24.56 -33.41 -7.60
CA ALA A 451 23.28 -33.92 -7.18
C ALA A 451 23.40 -35.43 -6.94
N THR A 452 23.02 -35.86 -5.74
CA THR A 452 23.06 -37.26 -5.33
C THR A 452 21.66 -37.67 -4.91
N LEU A 453 21.13 -38.73 -5.53
CA LEU A 453 19.86 -39.31 -5.12
C LEU A 453 20.04 -39.93 -3.73
N VAL A 454 19.21 -39.57 -2.76
CA VAL A 454 19.27 -40.15 -1.43
C VAL A 454 18.58 -41.51 -1.49
N GLN A 455 19.36 -42.59 -1.59
CA GLN A 455 18.82 -43.95 -1.64
C GLN A 455 18.20 -44.34 -0.29
N GLY A 456 17.01 -44.93 -0.31
CA GLY A 456 16.37 -45.52 0.87
C GLY A 456 15.30 -44.65 1.54
N MET A 457 14.77 -43.63 0.85
CA MET A 457 13.64 -42.82 1.33
C MET A 457 12.49 -42.79 0.32
N ASP A 458 12.42 -43.81 -0.53
CA ASP A 458 11.56 -43.92 -1.68
C ASP A 458 10.32 -44.74 -1.28
N GLY A 459 9.24 -44.11 -0.81
CA GLY A 459 7.93 -44.76 -0.84
C GLY A 459 7.09 -44.88 0.43
N GLU A 460 7.37 -44.17 1.52
CA GLU A 460 6.35 -43.93 2.55
C GLU A 460 5.85 -42.49 2.44
N GLU A 461 4.54 -42.34 2.20
CA GLU A 461 3.82 -41.05 2.22
C GLU A 461 3.88 -40.47 3.64
N MET A 462 4.98 -39.80 3.97
CA MET A 462 5.04 -38.88 5.12
C MET A 462 4.63 -37.49 4.65
N GLU A 463 3.53 -37.00 5.21
CA GLU A 463 3.23 -35.57 5.24
C GLU A 463 4.43 -34.85 5.89
N GLU A 464 4.86 -33.72 5.32
CA GLU A 464 5.90 -32.88 5.91
C GLU A 464 5.35 -32.30 7.24
N GLU A 465 5.49 -33.03 8.35
CA GLU A 465 5.34 -32.46 9.69
C GLU A 465 6.50 -31.48 9.92
N GLU A 466 6.13 -30.22 10.14
CA GLU A 466 7.04 -29.15 10.52
C GLU A 466 7.52 -29.42 11.96
N GLU A 467 8.71 -30.01 12.11
CA GLU A 467 9.43 -30.05 13.39
C GLU A 467 9.87 -28.62 13.76
N GLU A 468 9.18 -28.03 14.74
CA GLU A 468 9.63 -26.87 15.52
C GLU A 468 10.70 -27.34 16.51
N ASP A 469 11.98 -27.15 16.17
CA ASP A 469 13.09 -27.30 17.12
C ASP A 469 13.17 -26.05 18.02
N ASP A 470 12.52 -26.14 19.19
CA ASP A 470 12.84 -25.32 20.36
C ASP A 470 14.06 -25.91 21.08
N GLU A 471 15.26 -25.38 20.83
CA GLU A 471 16.42 -25.62 21.71
C GLU A 471 16.69 -24.42 22.64
N ASP A 472 16.19 -24.58 23.88
CA ASP A 472 16.62 -23.85 25.06
C ASP A 472 18.05 -24.24 25.46
N LEU A 473 19.01 -23.35 25.19
CA LEU A 473 20.36 -23.40 25.76
C LEU A 473 20.35 -22.88 27.20
N ALA A 474 20.07 -23.76 28.15
CA ALA A 474 20.40 -23.55 29.56
C ALA A 474 21.72 -24.26 29.90
N SER A 475 22.66 -23.44 30.38
CA SER A 475 23.89 -23.83 31.04
C SER A 475 23.64 -24.79 32.20
N ASP A 476 24.43 -25.85 32.33
CA ASP A 476 24.80 -26.29 33.67
C ASP A 476 26.16 -26.96 33.78
N THR A 477 26.71 -26.72 34.96
CA THR A 477 28.08 -26.98 35.39
C THR A 477 28.27 -28.38 36.00
N SER A 478 29.53 -28.83 35.93
CA SER A 478 30.28 -29.58 36.96
C SER A 478 30.41 -31.11 36.89
N SER A 479 31.70 -31.49 37.01
CA SER A 479 32.30 -32.66 37.67
C SER A 479 32.11 -34.06 37.09
N VAL A 480 33.20 -34.66 36.61
CA VAL A 480 33.56 -36.06 36.90
C VAL A 480 35.08 -36.20 37.05
N HIS A 481 35.45 -37.00 38.05
CA HIS A 481 36.79 -37.45 38.44
C HIS A 481 37.56 -38.21 37.35
N GLY A 482 38.88 -38.26 37.53
CA GLY A 482 39.83 -38.70 36.52
C GLY A 482 40.20 -40.18 36.55
N THR A 483 41.13 -40.53 35.67
CA THR A 483 42.16 -41.57 35.81
C THR A 483 43.17 -41.39 34.66
N THR A 484 44.46 -41.29 35.02
CA THR A 484 45.69 -41.39 34.20
C THR A 484 46.06 -42.89 34.00
N PRO A 485 47.10 -43.32 33.24
CA PRO A 485 48.37 -42.67 32.79
C PRO A 485 48.72 -42.94 31.30
N ALA A 486 49.84 -42.55 30.65
CA ALA A 486 51.22 -42.28 31.05
C ALA A 486 52.02 -41.53 29.94
N ASP A 487 53.12 -40.86 30.35
CA ASP A 487 54.42 -40.65 29.64
C ASP A 487 54.50 -39.75 28.39
N ALA A 488 55.46 -38.81 28.22
CA ALA A 488 56.65 -38.43 28.98
C ALA A 488 57.18 -37.04 28.53
N ARG A 489 57.77 -36.29 29.49
CA ARG A 489 59.06 -35.53 29.46
C ARG A 489 59.39 -34.60 28.26
N ALA A 490 59.98 -33.40 28.40
CA ALA A 490 60.60 -32.71 29.54
C ALA A 490 60.98 -31.25 29.17
N ALA A 491 61.11 -30.44 30.23
CA ALA A 491 62.04 -29.31 30.46
C ALA A 491 61.98 -28.08 29.54
N GLY A 492 62.07 -26.83 30.03
CA GLY A 492 62.31 -26.27 31.36
C GLY A 492 62.03 -24.76 31.30
N ALA A 493 61.38 -24.19 32.30
CA ALA A 493 61.98 -23.36 33.36
C ALA A 493 62.62 -22.05 32.84
N GLY A 494 62.23 -20.85 33.29
CA GLY A 494 61.24 -20.49 34.29
C GLY A 494 61.40 -19.02 34.73
N ARG A 495 60.46 -18.60 35.58
CA ARG A 495 60.47 -17.44 36.50
C ARG A 495 60.45 -16.04 35.84
N GLY A 496 59.54 -15.14 36.17
CA GLY A 496 58.48 -15.12 37.17
C GLY A 496 58.40 -13.75 37.84
N ALA A 497 57.17 -13.24 37.96
CA ALA A 497 56.66 -12.30 38.97
C ALA A 497 57.20 -10.84 38.95
N ARG A 498 56.46 -9.79 39.33
CA ARG A 498 55.05 -9.54 39.68
C ARG A 498 54.94 -8.00 39.90
N ASP A 499 53.75 -7.48 39.63
CA ASP A 499 52.97 -6.45 40.34
C ASP A 499 53.53 -5.06 40.76
N GLY A 500 52.59 -4.10 40.70
CA GLY A 500 52.53 -2.87 41.51
C GLY A 500 52.84 -1.60 40.72
N SER A 501 51.87 -0.85 40.17
CA SER A 501 50.81 -0.05 40.79
C SER A 501 51.28 1.23 41.52
N VAL A 502 50.51 2.29 41.25
CA VAL A 502 50.30 3.53 42.01
C VAL A 502 51.19 4.75 41.72
N ALA A 503 50.45 5.82 41.47
CA ALA A 503 50.82 7.21 41.22
C ALA A 503 51.41 7.92 42.45
N ALA A 504 52.13 9.04 42.22
CA ALA A 504 51.66 10.39 42.59
C ALA A 504 52.78 11.43 42.56
N ARG A 505 52.40 12.61 42.04
CA ARG A 505 52.68 13.97 42.53
C ARG A 505 54.12 14.53 42.60
N SER A 506 54.15 15.73 41.99
CA SER A 506 54.69 17.00 42.51
C SER A 506 56.19 17.23 42.33
N GLY A 507 56.67 18.42 42.02
CA GLY A 507 56.07 19.74 41.87
C GLY A 507 57.21 20.77 41.67
N SER A 508 56.83 22.03 41.48
CA SER A 508 57.66 23.26 41.54
C SER A 508 58.84 23.35 40.54
N GLY A 509 59.01 24.42 39.78
CA GLY A 509 58.57 25.81 39.93
C GLY A 509 59.81 26.69 39.78
N LEU A 510 59.77 27.69 38.91
CA LEU A 510 60.55 28.93 39.02
C LEU A 510 60.08 29.94 37.97
N GLU A 511 60.10 31.19 38.41
CA GLU A 511 59.32 32.32 37.93
C GLU A 511 60.02 33.16 36.85
N ALA A 512 59.19 34.00 36.21
CA ALA A 512 59.32 35.47 36.14
C ALA A 512 59.51 36.08 34.73
N GLY A 513 58.52 36.89 34.36
CA GLY A 513 58.74 38.22 33.79
C GLY A 513 58.48 38.40 32.28
N GLY A 514 57.43 39.15 31.95
CA GLY A 514 57.39 39.96 30.70
C GLY A 514 56.10 39.84 29.88
N ASP A 515 55.23 40.82 30.00
CA ASP A 515 54.16 41.20 29.04
C ASP A 515 54.43 42.69 28.68
N PRO A 516 53.91 43.31 27.60
CA PRO A 516 53.06 42.80 26.51
C PRO A 516 53.49 43.26 25.10
N SER A 517 53.08 42.54 24.04
CA SER A 517 52.56 43.11 22.77
C SER A 517 52.53 42.10 21.61
N SER A 518 51.45 42.20 20.83
CA SER A 518 51.23 41.64 19.48
C SER A 518 50.70 40.18 19.38
N PRO A 519 49.48 39.97 18.85
CA PRO A 519 48.97 38.64 18.57
C PRO A 519 49.60 38.07 17.28
N VAL A 520 50.45 37.06 17.45
CA VAL A 520 50.91 36.18 16.36
C VAL A 520 49.70 35.39 15.82
N LYS A 521 49.35 35.64 14.55
CA LYS A 521 48.36 34.87 13.79
C LYS A 521 48.90 33.46 13.51
N ARG A 522 48.17 32.43 13.98
CA ARG A 522 48.32 31.04 13.52
C ARG A 522 47.92 30.92 12.03
N PRO A 523 48.53 30.02 11.25
CA PRO A 523 48.22 29.87 9.83
C PRO A 523 46.78 29.37 9.63
N GLY A 524 46.08 30.03 8.73
CA GLY A 524 44.71 29.68 8.35
C GLY A 524 44.63 28.30 7.69
N SER A 525 43.49 27.64 7.93
CA SER A 525 43.15 26.30 7.45
C SER A 525 43.35 26.11 5.94
N PRO A 526 43.79 24.91 5.48
CA PRO A 526 44.05 24.57 4.07
C PRO A 526 42.82 24.67 3.14
N LEU A 527 41.63 24.91 3.70
CA LEU A 527 40.40 25.11 2.94
C LEU A 527 40.38 26.43 2.17
N LYS A 528 41.00 27.50 2.71
CA LYS A 528 40.94 28.84 2.10
C LYS A 528 41.88 28.95 0.90
N ALA A 529 43.03 28.28 0.95
CA ALA A 529 43.95 28.17 -0.18
C ALA A 529 43.32 27.36 -1.34
N ARG A 530 42.65 26.24 -1.03
CA ARG A 530 41.92 25.45 -2.03
C ARG A 530 40.77 26.20 -2.70
N MET A 531 40.12 27.10 -1.97
CA MET A 531 39.00 27.86 -2.51
C MET A 531 39.47 29.02 -3.40
N GLU A 532 40.65 29.59 -3.15
CA GLU A 532 41.27 30.57 -4.06
C GLU A 532 41.90 29.92 -5.29
N ASP A 533 42.48 28.72 -5.18
CA ASP A 533 42.93 27.96 -6.36
C ASP A 533 41.76 27.62 -7.31
N LEU A 534 40.59 27.32 -6.74
CA LEU A 534 39.38 27.03 -7.53
C LEU A 534 38.85 28.29 -8.22
N LYS A 535 38.86 29.45 -7.54
CA LYS A 535 38.49 30.73 -8.15
C LYS A 535 39.43 31.14 -9.27
N ASN A 536 40.74 30.96 -9.07
CA ASN A 536 41.74 31.27 -10.09
C ASN A 536 41.63 30.34 -11.31
N SER A 537 41.28 29.06 -11.10
CA SER A 537 41.04 28.10 -12.18
C SER A 537 39.78 28.43 -12.99
N VAL A 538 38.72 28.89 -12.33
CA VAL A 538 37.47 29.32 -13.00
C VAL A 538 37.68 30.64 -13.76
N ALA A 539 38.45 31.58 -13.21
CA ALA A 539 38.80 32.82 -13.88
C ALA A 539 39.66 32.58 -15.14
N ALA A 540 40.59 31.63 -15.09
CA ALA A 540 41.40 31.23 -16.25
C ALA A 540 40.56 30.55 -17.35
N ALA A 541 39.61 29.69 -16.98
CA ALA A 541 38.69 29.07 -17.94
C ALA A 541 37.76 30.09 -18.61
N ALA A 542 37.31 31.11 -17.86
CA ALA A 542 36.49 32.20 -18.39
C ALA A 542 37.28 33.20 -19.27
N ALA A 543 38.61 33.27 -19.13
CA ALA A 543 39.48 34.03 -20.01
C ALA A 543 39.76 33.27 -21.32
N ALA A 544 39.96 31.95 -21.26
CA ALA A 544 40.15 31.11 -22.43
C ALA A 544 38.92 31.09 -23.35
N SER A 545 37.71 31.02 -22.78
CA SER A 545 36.45 31.06 -23.54
C SER A 545 36.19 32.40 -24.24
N ARG A 546 36.74 33.51 -23.72
CA ARG A 546 36.67 34.83 -24.38
C ARG A 546 37.59 34.94 -25.60
N CYS A 547 38.77 34.31 -25.56
CA CYS A 547 39.66 34.26 -26.73
C CYS A 547 39.12 33.39 -27.89
N GLU A 548 38.27 32.40 -27.61
CA GLU A 548 37.60 31.60 -28.66
C GLU A 548 36.45 32.38 -29.33
N ALA A 549 35.73 33.21 -28.58
CA ALA A 549 34.65 34.03 -29.11
C ALA A 549 35.15 35.14 -30.04
N ASP A 550 36.29 35.77 -29.73
CA ASP A 550 36.88 36.82 -30.58
C ASP A 550 37.50 36.27 -31.88
N ARG A 551 37.88 34.98 -31.91
CA ARG A 551 38.34 34.30 -33.14
C ARG A 551 37.20 33.95 -34.11
N ALA A 552 35.96 33.84 -33.62
CA ALA A 552 34.81 33.50 -34.45
C ALA A 552 34.15 34.73 -35.13
N GLY A 553 34.50 35.94 -34.72
CA GLY A 553 33.92 37.20 -35.23
C GLY A 553 34.64 37.83 -36.43
N ALA A 554 35.86 37.39 -36.74
CA ALA A 554 36.67 37.99 -37.81
C ALA A 554 36.72 37.09 -39.05
N GLY A 555 35.66 37.10 -39.86
CA GLY A 555 35.76 36.43 -41.16
C GLY A 555 34.46 36.22 -41.94
N VAL A 556 33.64 37.26 -42.17
CA VAL A 556 32.73 37.26 -43.34
C VAL A 556 32.47 38.71 -43.80
N GLU A 557 33.34 39.22 -44.67
CA GLU A 557 33.01 40.31 -45.61
C GLU A 557 33.69 40.00 -46.95
N CYS A 558 32.95 39.40 -47.89
CA CYS A 558 33.04 39.67 -49.34
C CYS A 558 32.18 38.71 -50.18
N ALA A 559 31.74 39.24 -51.33
CA ALA A 559 31.19 38.58 -52.51
C ALA A 559 29.67 38.37 -52.56
N ALA A 560 28.99 39.39 -53.07
CA ALA A 560 27.77 39.25 -53.86
C ALA A 560 28.13 38.93 -55.33
N ALA A 561 27.45 37.95 -55.93
CA ALA A 561 26.91 37.94 -57.31
C ALA A 561 26.76 36.49 -57.85
N GLY A 562 25.62 36.19 -58.47
CA GLY A 562 25.53 35.21 -59.57
C GLY A 562 24.59 34.01 -59.39
N PHE A 563 23.46 34.07 -60.11
CA PHE A 563 22.73 32.99 -60.82
C PHE A 563 22.30 31.68 -60.13
N GLY A 564 20.98 31.41 -60.23
CA GLY A 564 20.47 30.18 -60.88
C GLY A 564 20.06 28.99 -60.02
N GLY A 565 18.76 28.95 -59.65
CA GLY A 565 17.91 27.75 -59.59
C GLY A 565 18.29 26.56 -58.69
N LEU A 566 17.43 26.27 -57.70
CA LEU A 566 16.93 24.93 -57.36
C LEU A 566 15.88 25.01 -56.24
N ALA A 567 14.83 24.20 -56.37
CA ALA A 567 13.75 24.04 -55.41
C ALA A 567 14.22 23.40 -54.09
N LEU A 568 13.60 23.77 -52.96
CA LEU A 568 13.25 22.91 -51.83
C LEU A 568 12.42 23.68 -50.80
N GLY A 569 11.48 22.98 -50.17
CA GLY A 569 10.41 23.52 -49.33
C GLY A 569 10.86 24.24 -48.05
N ALA A 570 10.10 25.26 -47.68
CA ALA A 570 10.18 25.92 -46.39
C ALA A 570 8.91 25.60 -45.59
N GLU A 571 9.03 24.67 -44.64
CA GLU A 571 8.06 24.48 -43.56
C GLU A 571 8.06 25.72 -42.66
N ALA A 572 6.86 26.28 -42.45
CA ALA A 572 6.63 27.34 -41.48
C ALA A 572 6.86 26.80 -40.06
N ARG A 573 7.87 27.33 -39.35
CA ARG A 573 8.07 27.04 -37.93
C ARG A 573 6.98 27.72 -37.08
N PRO A 574 6.37 27.02 -36.11
CA PRO A 574 5.32 27.58 -35.27
C PRO A 574 5.88 28.61 -34.28
N SER A 575 5.13 29.68 -34.04
CA SER A 575 5.49 30.80 -33.18
C SER A 575 5.52 30.40 -31.70
N THR A 576 6.67 30.58 -31.05
CA THR A 576 6.93 30.27 -29.64
C THR A 576 6.15 31.12 -28.63
N GLY A 577 5.51 32.21 -29.08
CA GLY A 577 4.70 33.08 -28.25
C GLY A 577 3.36 32.46 -27.81
N LEU A 578 2.74 31.66 -28.68
CA LEU A 578 1.52 30.92 -28.33
C LEU A 578 1.79 29.88 -27.24
N THR A 579 2.99 29.29 -27.25
CA THR A 579 3.41 28.30 -26.25
C THR A 579 3.64 28.93 -24.87
N ALA A 580 4.17 30.16 -24.80
CA ALA A 580 4.37 30.87 -23.54
C ALA A 580 3.05 31.37 -22.94
N LEU A 581 2.14 31.91 -23.75
CA LEU A 581 0.80 32.30 -23.31
C LEU A 581 -0.01 31.08 -22.82
N SER A 582 0.10 29.97 -23.54
CA SER A 582 -0.49 28.69 -23.13
C SER A 582 0.07 28.20 -21.78
N ALA A 583 1.38 28.33 -21.55
CA ALA A 583 2.00 27.96 -20.29
C ALA A 583 1.58 28.86 -19.12
N ALA A 584 1.43 30.17 -19.34
CA ALA A 584 0.95 31.11 -18.32
C ALA A 584 -0.52 30.86 -17.94
N MET A 585 -1.38 30.60 -18.94
CA MET A 585 -2.77 30.19 -18.70
C MET A 585 -2.85 28.86 -17.96
N ALA A 586 -1.96 27.91 -18.27
CA ALA A 586 -1.86 26.65 -17.55
C ALA A 586 -1.43 26.85 -16.09
N GLY A 587 -0.52 27.80 -15.81
CA GLY A 587 -0.09 28.17 -14.46
C GLY A 587 -1.22 28.75 -13.61
N LEU A 588 -1.96 29.74 -14.13
CA LEU A 588 -3.11 30.32 -13.44
C LEU A 588 -4.25 29.30 -13.22
N THR A 589 -4.44 28.40 -14.19
CA THR A 589 -5.40 27.29 -14.04
C THR A 589 -4.96 26.34 -12.93
N ALA A 590 -3.68 25.99 -12.86
CA ALA A 590 -3.14 25.12 -11.80
C ALA A 590 -3.22 25.77 -10.40
N GLU A 591 -2.98 27.08 -10.31
CA GLU A 591 -3.11 27.83 -9.05
C GLU A 591 -4.57 27.86 -8.56
N ARG A 592 -5.52 28.15 -9.46
CA ARG A 592 -6.95 28.08 -9.18
C ARG A 592 -7.34 26.68 -8.69
N ASP A 593 -6.94 25.64 -9.40
CA ASP A 593 -7.29 24.26 -9.07
C ASP A 593 -6.67 23.83 -7.71
N GLY A 594 -5.48 24.34 -7.39
CA GLY A 594 -4.84 24.16 -6.08
C GLY A 594 -5.60 24.83 -4.94
N LEU A 595 -6.07 26.06 -5.13
CA LEU A 595 -6.91 26.77 -4.15
C LEU A 595 -8.28 26.11 -3.96
N GLU A 596 -8.91 25.64 -5.05
CA GLU A 596 -10.16 24.87 -4.98
C GLU A 596 -9.97 23.52 -4.27
N SER A 597 -8.80 22.89 -4.38
CA SER A 597 -8.46 21.71 -3.58
C SER A 597 -8.37 22.03 -2.09
N ARG A 598 -7.61 23.08 -1.73
CA ARG A 598 -7.46 23.52 -0.33
C ARG A 598 -8.80 23.92 0.30
N LEU A 599 -9.67 24.59 -0.46
CA LEU A 599 -11.02 24.93 -0.01
C LEU A 599 -11.84 23.68 0.35
N ARG A 600 -11.79 22.64 -0.50
CA ARG A 600 -12.48 21.36 -0.24
C ARG A 600 -11.96 20.63 1.00
N ASP A 601 -10.64 20.68 1.22
CA ASP A 601 -10.04 20.07 2.42
C ASP A 601 -10.51 20.77 3.70
N VAL A 602 -10.56 22.11 3.70
CA VAL A 602 -11.06 22.89 4.84
C VAL A 602 -12.56 22.69 5.05
N GLU A 603 -13.37 22.60 3.97
CA GLU A 603 -14.79 22.26 4.06
C GLU A 603 -15.02 20.87 4.68
N THR A 604 -14.16 19.90 4.35
CA THR A 604 -14.21 18.55 4.92
C THR A 604 -13.84 18.55 6.41
N GLN A 605 -12.79 19.29 6.79
CA GLN A 605 -12.40 19.45 8.20
C GLN A 605 -13.49 20.15 9.01
N PHE A 606 -14.13 21.18 8.46
CA PHE A 606 -15.23 21.89 9.09
C PHE A 606 -16.45 20.97 9.31
N ALA A 607 -16.79 20.15 8.32
CA ALA A 607 -17.87 19.17 8.45
C ALA A 607 -17.57 18.10 9.52
N ALA A 608 -16.31 17.62 9.60
CA ALA A 608 -15.89 16.68 10.62
C ALA A 608 -15.99 17.27 12.04
N GLN A 609 -15.55 18.52 12.22
CA GLN A 609 -15.67 19.24 13.50
C GLN A 609 -17.13 19.50 13.88
N GLN A 610 -18.00 19.77 12.91
CA GLN A 610 -19.43 19.90 13.16
C GLN A 610 -20.06 18.59 13.68
N ALA A 611 -19.61 17.43 13.19
CA ALA A 611 -20.04 16.14 13.69
C ALA A 611 -19.53 15.84 15.11
N VAL A 612 -18.28 16.20 15.42
CA VAL A 612 -17.73 16.09 16.79
C VAL A 612 -18.50 16.97 17.76
N LEU A 613 -18.84 18.19 17.36
CA LEU A 613 -19.64 19.11 18.18
C LEU A 613 -21.05 18.56 18.45
N ALA A 614 -21.72 18.01 17.44
CA ALA A 614 -23.04 17.40 17.61
C ALA A 614 -22.99 16.23 18.61
N LEU A 615 -21.99 15.35 18.49
CA LEU A 615 -21.81 14.23 19.43
C LEU A 615 -21.53 14.71 20.86
N ALA A 616 -20.76 15.79 21.03
CA ALA A 616 -20.50 16.38 22.34
C ALA A 616 -21.79 16.97 22.94
N GLN A 617 -22.61 17.64 22.14
CA GLN A 617 -23.91 18.17 22.57
C GLN A 617 -24.88 17.05 23.00
N ASP A 618 -24.96 15.96 22.23
CA ASP A 618 -25.77 14.79 22.58
C ASP A 618 -25.33 14.17 23.91
N ARG A 619 -24.02 14.09 24.16
CA ARG A 619 -23.48 13.59 25.43
C ARG A 619 -23.84 14.49 26.60
N VAL A 620 -23.75 15.81 26.44
CA VAL A 620 -24.16 16.76 27.49
C VAL A 620 -25.66 16.61 27.79
N ALA A 621 -26.51 16.58 26.76
CA ALA A 621 -27.96 16.40 26.93
C ALA A 621 -28.32 15.07 27.61
N ALA A 622 -27.64 13.97 27.25
CA ALA A 622 -27.84 12.68 27.91
C ALA A 622 -27.45 12.69 29.40
N ARG A 623 -26.39 13.44 29.76
CA ARG A 623 -25.96 13.58 31.17
C ARG A 623 -26.89 14.49 31.97
N GLU A 624 -27.39 15.57 31.37
CA GLU A 624 -28.41 16.42 32.00
C GLU A 624 -29.68 15.62 32.31
N ALA A 625 -30.12 14.74 31.39
CA ALA A 625 -31.25 13.85 31.63
C ALA A 625 -31.00 12.84 32.78
N GLN A 626 -29.78 12.33 32.90
CA GLN A 626 -29.39 11.45 34.01
C GLN A 626 -29.41 12.18 35.36
N LEU A 627 -28.93 13.43 35.41
CA LEU A 627 -28.97 14.25 36.61
C LEU A 627 -30.40 14.56 37.02
N ALA A 628 -31.28 14.92 36.08
CA ALA A 628 -32.70 15.14 36.37
C ALA A 628 -33.39 13.89 36.96
N ALA A 629 -33.07 12.70 36.43
CA ALA A 629 -33.61 11.45 36.97
C ALA A 629 -33.10 11.15 38.39
N LEU A 630 -31.82 11.46 38.69
CA LEU A 630 -31.27 11.34 40.04
C LEU A 630 -31.90 12.33 41.02
N GLU A 631 -32.16 13.56 40.59
CA GLU A 631 -32.87 14.57 41.39
C GLU A 631 -34.30 14.14 41.71
N GLU A 632 -35.03 13.56 40.74
CA GLU A 632 -36.36 13.00 40.95
C GLU A 632 -36.34 11.82 41.93
N MET A 633 -35.37 10.92 41.79
CA MET A 633 -35.18 9.79 42.72
C MET A 633 -34.87 10.28 44.15
N GLN A 634 -34.03 11.31 44.28
CA GLN A 634 -33.72 11.93 45.57
C GLN A 634 -34.95 12.61 46.19
N ALA A 635 -35.75 13.32 45.38
CA ALA A 635 -37.00 13.92 45.83
C ALA A 635 -38.01 12.86 46.31
N ALA A 636 -38.11 11.73 45.60
CA ALA A 636 -38.95 10.60 45.99
C ALA A 636 -38.49 9.96 47.32
N LEU A 637 -37.18 9.80 47.51
CA LEU A 637 -36.59 9.31 48.77
C LEU A 637 -36.87 10.25 49.96
N ILE A 638 -36.78 11.57 49.75
CA ILE A 638 -37.10 12.57 50.79
C ILE A 638 -38.61 12.57 51.09
N ALA A 639 -39.45 12.47 50.07
CA ALA A 639 -40.91 12.40 50.22
C ALA A 639 -41.37 11.11 50.92
N ALA A 640 -40.62 10.01 50.76
CA ALA A 640 -40.84 8.74 51.45
C ALA A 640 -40.38 8.73 52.92
N GLY A 641 -40.04 9.89 53.49
CA GLY A 641 -39.66 10.06 54.90
C GLY A 641 -40.57 9.33 55.90
N PRO A 642 -40.09 9.06 57.12
CA PRO A 642 -40.60 7.98 57.97
C PRO A 642 -42.05 8.22 58.39
N ARG A 643 -42.99 7.68 57.63
CA ARG A 643 -44.35 7.38 58.10
C ARG A 643 -44.31 6.16 59.02
N ALA A 644 -43.55 6.25 60.11
CA ALA A 644 -43.56 5.32 61.22
C ALA A 644 -43.87 6.12 62.48
N GLY A 645 -45.13 6.52 62.62
CA GLY A 645 -45.56 7.31 63.77
C GLY A 645 -46.99 7.80 63.68
N SER A 646 -47.94 6.92 63.37
CA SER A 646 -49.38 7.10 63.68
C SER A 646 -50.20 6.01 62.98
N LEU A 647 -50.32 4.86 63.63
CA LEU A 647 -51.37 3.83 63.51
C LEU A 647 -50.96 2.82 64.60
N GLY A 648 -51.39 2.96 65.85
CA GLY A 648 -52.78 3.05 66.25
C GLY A 648 -53.20 1.68 66.79
N ALA A 649 -52.92 1.50 68.09
CA ALA A 649 -53.49 0.55 69.05
C ALA A 649 -54.49 -0.49 68.52
N GLY A 650 -54.19 -1.77 68.74
CA GLY A 650 -55.20 -2.82 68.62
C GLY A 650 -54.67 -4.24 68.75
N LEU A 651 -54.65 -4.73 70.00
CA LEU A 651 -54.81 -6.13 70.41
C LEU A 651 -53.62 -7.10 70.28
N GLY A 652 -53.26 -7.70 71.43
CA GLY A 652 -53.20 -9.17 71.49
C GLY A 652 -51.83 -9.83 71.71
N GLN A 653 -51.20 -9.55 72.84
CA GLN A 653 -50.67 -10.55 73.77
C GLN A 653 -49.98 -11.81 73.18
N GLY A 654 -48.66 -11.75 73.04
CA GLY A 654 -47.80 -12.91 72.80
C GLY A 654 -46.37 -12.64 73.27
N ARG A 655 -45.99 -13.25 74.39
CA ARG A 655 -44.62 -13.33 74.92
C ARG A 655 -43.67 -13.93 73.88
N GLY A 656 -42.50 -13.33 73.68
CA GLY A 656 -41.38 -13.96 72.99
C GLY A 656 -40.29 -12.97 72.57
N ASP A 657 -39.24 -12.92 73.39
CA ASP A 657 -37.83 -12.67 73.08
C ASP A 657 -37.40 -11.39 72.34
N ALA A 658 -36.74 -10.54 73.13
CA ALA A 658 -35.90 -9.45 72.68
C ALA A 658 -34.56 -9.98 72.15
N HIS A 659 -34.21 -9.63 70.91
CA HIS A 659 -32.83 -9.32 70.52
C HIS A 659 -32.77 -8.54 69.20
N GLY A 660 -32.29 -7.30 69.30
CA GLY A 660 -31.41 -6.63 68.33
C GLY A 660 -31.90 -6.42 66.91
N HIS A 661 -32.52 -5.26 66.64
CA HIS A 661 -32.57 -4.69 65.28
C HIS A 661 -32.32 -3.17 65.32
N ASP A 662 -31.06 -2.79 65.58
CA ASP A 662 -30.52 -1.43 65.36
C ASP A 662 -29.77 -1.30 64.00
N GLY A 663 -30.01 -2.23 63.06
CA GLY A 663 -29.30 -2.28 61.77
C GLY A 663 -29.79 -1.32 60.69
N GLY A 664 -31.05 -0.87 60.75
CA GLY A 664 -31.67 -0.12 59.64
C GLY A 664 -31.18 1.32 59.46
N ALA A 665 -30.70 1.97 60.53
CA ALA A 665 -30.22 3.35 60.46
C ALA A 665 -28.81 3.46 59.86
N ALA A 666 -27.98 2.43 60.00
CA ALA A 666 -26.61 2.41 59.47
C ALA A 666 -26.60 2.11 57.96
N GLU A 667 -27.49 1.23 57.49
CA GLU A 667 -27.64 0.89 56.07
C GLU A 667 -28.18 2.08 55.27
N ALA A 668 -29.20 2.77 55.79
CA ALA A 668 -29.72 4.00 55.18
C ALA A 668 -28.69 5.15 55.11
N ALA A 669 -27.77 5.24 56.09
CA ALA A 669 -26.70 6.23 56.08
C ALA A 669 -25.59 5.90 55.06
N GLN A 670 -25.28 4.61 54.86
CA GLN A 670 -24.35 4.16 53.82
C GLN A 670 -24.90 4.39 52.42
N ASP A 671 -26.18 4.09 52.19
CA ASP A 671 -26.83 4.33 50.89
C ASP A 671 -26.89 5.82 50.55
N ALA A 672 -27.16 6.67 51.55
CA ALA A 672 -27.12 8.13 51.36
C ALA A 672 -25.71 8.68 51.08
N ALA A 673 -24.66 8.07 51.65
CA ALA A 673 -23.28 8.44 51.37
C ALA A 673 -22.84 8.01 49.95
N ALA A 674 -23.20 6.79 49.55
CA ALA A 674 -22.94 6.28 48.20
C ALA A 674 -23.66 7.11 47.12
N ALA A 675 -24.90 7.53 47.37
CA ALA A 675 -25.63 8.41 46.46
C ALA A 675 -24.98 9.80 46.31
N ARG A 676 -24.44 10.36 47.39
CA ARG A 676 -23.70 11.64 47.35
C ARG A 676 -22.37 11.53 46.61
N GLU A 677 -21.66 10.41 46.78
CA GLU A 677 -20.39 10.16 46.07
C GLU A 677 -20.64 9.96 44.56
N LEU A 678 -21.74 9.28 44.19
CA LEU A 678 -22.16 9.12 42.79
C LEU A 678 -22.55 10.48 42.15
N ALA A 679 -23.24 11.34 42.89
CA ALA A 679 -23.61 12.68 42.44
C ALA A 679 -22.39 13.61 42.27
N ALA A 680 -21.41 13.52 43.19
CA ALA A 680 -20.14 14.25 43.10
C ALA A 680 -19.29 13.77 41.91
N PHE A 681 -19.27 12.47 41.64
CA PHE A 681 -18.59 11.91 40.46
C PHE A 681 -19.26 12.39 39.16
N SER A 682 -20.59 12.37 39.09
CA SER A 682 -21.37 12.82 37.93
C SER A 682 -21.19 14.31 37.60
N THR A 683 -21.00 15.17 38.61
CA THR A 683 -20.80 16.62 38.42
C THR A 683 -19.41 16.95 37.88
N ALA A 684 -18.37 16.23 38.33
CA ALA A 684 -17.02 16.37 37.78
C ALA A 684 -16.93 15.89 36.32
N GLU A 685 -17.61 14.79 35.98
CA GLU A 685 -17.71 14.31 34.59
C GLU A 685 -18.46 15.31 33.69
N LEU A 686 -19.53 15.92 34.18
CA LEU A 686 -20.26 16.95 33.43
C LEU A 686 -19.39 18.20 33.18
N ALA A 687 -18.65 18.67 34.19
CA ALA A 687 -17.74 19.81 34.03
C ALA A 687 -16.64 19.54 32.98
N SER A 688 -16.12 18.32 32.93
CA SER A 688 -15.17 17.88 31.90
C SER A 688 -15.80 17.88 30.50
N ALA A 689 -17.04 17.37 30.37
CA ALA A 689 -17.77 17.37 29.10
C ALA A 689 -18.08 18.79 28.59
N VAL A 690 -18.46 19.72 29.49
CA VAL A 690 -18.69 21.13 29.16
C VAL A 690 -17.40 21.82 28.72
N THR A 691 -16.27 21.51 29.36
CA THR A 691 -14.96 22.05 28.97
C THR A 691 -14.56 21.58 27.57
N GLY A 692 -14.72 20.28 27.27
CA GLY A 692 -14.46 19.73 25.94
C GLY A 692 -15.38 20.31 24.86
N LEU A 693 -16.63 20.64 25.20
CA LEU A 693 -17.56 21.32 24.30
C LEU A 693 -17.08 22.73 23.95
N ALA A 694 -16.57 23.49 24.94
CA ALA A 694 -16.05 24.84 24.73
C ALA A 694 -14.79 24.85 23.84
N GLU A 695 -13.89 23.89 24.02
CA GLU A 695 -12.69 23.74 23.19
C GLU A 695 -13.07 23.42 21.73
N ALA A 696 -13.99 22.48 21.49
CA ALA A 696 -14.48 22.15 20.16
C ALA A 696 -15.18 23.34 19.47
N GLN A 697 -15.90 24.18 20.24
CA GLN A 697 -16.50 25.41 19.73
C GLN A 697 -15.45 26.45 19.31
N ALA A 698 -14.35 26.57 20.07
CA ALA A 698 -13.25 27.47 19.73
C ALA A 698 -12.53 27.06 18.44
N GLU A 699 -12.19 25.77 18.29
CA GLU A 699 -11.57 25.23 17.07
C GLU A 699 -12.46 25.43 15.83
N ARG A 700 -13.77 25.26 15.98
CA ARG A 700 -14.75 25.52 14.91
C ARG A 700 -14.75 27.00 14.49
N GLY A 701 -14.59 27.93 15.43
CA GLY A 701 -14.50 29.36 15.16
C GLY A 701 -13.28 29.72 14.30
N GLU A 702 -12.13 29.11 14.58
CA GLU A 702 -10.90 29.31 13.80
C GLU A 702 -11.05 28.77 12.36
N LEU A 703 -11.64 27.57 12.21
CA LEU A 703 -11.88 26.97 10.89
C LEU A 703 -12.92 27.76 10.07
N ALA A 704 -13.96 28.30 10.71
CA ALA A 704 -14.94 29.16 10.04
C ALA A 704 -14.29 30.42 9.45
N THR A 705 -13.33 31.00 10.17
CA THR A 705 -12.57 32.18 9.74
C THR A 705 -11.66 31.85 8.55
N ARG A 706 -10.91 30.74 8.61
CA ARG A 706 -10.08 30.30 7.46
C ARG A 706 -10.90 30.00 6.21
N LEU A 707 -12.09 29.42 6.38
CA LEU A 707 -13.00 29.09 5.29
C LEU A 707 -13.61 30.35 4.64
N SER A 708 -13.91 31.39 5.42
CA SER A 708 -14.37 32.68 4.87
C SER A 708 -13.25 33.39 4.10
N GLU A 709 -12.01 33.38 4.60
CA GLU A 709 -10.84 33.94 3.92
C GLU A 709 -10.54 33.24 2.59
N LEU A 710 -10.55 31.91 2.56
CA LEU A 710 -10.33 31.14 1.32
C LEU A 710 -11.46 31.38 0.31
N ARG A 711 -12.71 31.47 0.75
CA ARG A 711 -13.83 31.82 -0.14
C ARG A 711 -13.70 33.23 -0.70
N ALA A 712 -13.23 34.19 0.09
CA ALA A 712 -12.94 35.54 -0.38
C ALA A 712 -11.81 35.54 -1.42
N GLN A 713 -10.74 34.77 -1.23
CA GLN A 713 -9.64 34.64 -2.19
C GLN A 713 -10.09 33.99 -3.51
N VAL A 714 -10.84 32.90 -3.45
CA VAL A 714 -11.41 32.24 -4.66
C VAL A 714 -12.39 33.17 -5.37
N THR A 715 -13.20 33.93 -4.63
CA THR A 715 -14.12 34.90 -5.21
C THR A 715 -13.35 36.05 -5.86
N ALA A 716 -12.33 36.60 -5.21
CA ALA A 716 -11.48 37.65 -5.77
C ALA A 716 -10.74 37.19 -7.04
N LEU A 717 -10.34 35.92 -7.15
CA LEU A 717 -9.78 35.36 -8.40
C LEU A 717 -10.84 35.18 -9.50
N ARG A 718 -12.11 35.00 -9.13
CA ARG A 718 -13.24 34.89 -10.08
C ARG A 718 -13.80 36.24 -10.51
N THR A 719 -13.74 37.25 -9.64
CA THR A 719 -14.32 38.58 -9.88
C THR A 719 -13.27 39.66 -10.17
N GLY A 720 -11.99 39.38 -9.91
CA GLY A 720 -10.87 40.28 -10.14
C GLY A 720 -10.58 40.50 -11.63
N ASN A 721 -11.17 41.56 -12.17
CA ASN A 721 -10.66 42.34 -13.30
C ASN A 721 -10.27 41.58 -14.58
N GLU A 722 -11.23 40.87 -15.20
CA GLU A 722 -11.15 40.55 -16.63
C GLU A 722 -10.97 41.81 -17.50
N GLY A 723 -11.43 42.99 -17.04
CA GLY A 723 -11.24 44.27 -17.74
C GLY A 723 -9.81 44.81 -17.71
N GLU A 724 -9.07 44.62 -16.61
CA GLU A 724 -7.69 45.11 -16.47
C GLU A 724 -6.68 44.18 -17.16
N LEU A 725 -6.94 42.87 -17.11
CA LEU A 725 -6.16 41.89 -17.87
C LEU A 725 -6.33 42.07 -19.38
N ARG A 726 -7.53 42.41 -19.86
CA ARG A 726 -7.81 42.69 -21.27
C ARG A 726 -7.18 44.00 -21.74
N GLY A 727 -7.26 45.04 -20.91
CA GLY A 727 -6.58 46.32 -21.18
C GLY A 727 -5.05 46.22 -21.14
N ARG A 728 -4.50 45.39 -20.25
CA ARG A 728 -3.06 45.08 -20.21
C ARG A 728 -2.61 44.22 -21.38
N LEU A 729 -3.44 43.29 -21.86
CA LEU A 729 -3.15 42.53 -23.08
C LEU A 729 -3.10 43.44 -24.31
N GLU A 730 -4.05 44.36 -24.48
CA GLU A 730 -4.10 45.30 -25.61
C GLU A 730 -3.01 46.39 -25.56
N ALA A 731 -2.48 46.69 -24.37
CA ALA A 731 -1.30 47.54 -24.19
C ALA A 731 0.00 46.77 -24.48
N LEU A 732 0.11 45.53 -23.97
CA LEU A 732 1.26 44.65 -24.22
C LEU A 732 1.39 44.23 -25.69
N GLU A 733 0.28 44.07 -26.42
CA GLU A 733 0.29 43.79 -27.86
C GLU A 733 0.81 45.00 -28.67
N ARG A 734 0.54 46.22 -28.21
CA ARG A 734 1.08 47.47 -28.78
C ARG A 734 2.56 47.68 -28.45
N ASP A 735 2.97 47.33 -27.23
CA ASP A 735 4.34 47.52 -26.77
C ASP A 735 5.30 46.43 -27.30
N LEU A 736 4.81 45.20 -27.54
CA LEU A 736 5.58 44.12 -28.18
C LEU A 736 5.90 44.39 -29.65
N LEU A 737 5.11 45.21 -30.34
CA LEU A 737 5.44 45.72 -31.67
C LEU A 737 6.59 46.74 -31.64
N ALA A 738 6.82 47.41 -30.51
CA ALA A 738 7.90 48.39 -30.33
C ALA A 738 9.19 47.77 -29.73
N ALA A 739 9.08 46.73 -28.88
CA ALA A 739 10.20 46.15 -28.14
C ALA A 739 10.99 45.04 -28.88
N ARG A 740 11.03 45.09 -30.21
CA ARG A 740 11.86 44.24 -31.07
C ARG A 740 13.34 44.69 -31.03
N ASN A 741 14.00 44.81 -29.87
CA ASN A 741 15.47 45.03 -29.78
C ASN A 741 16.16 44.61 -28.43
N ARG A 742 16.48 43.31 -28.34
CA ARG A 742 17.75 42.64 -27.93
C ARG A 742 18.46 42.77 -26.55
N ALA A 743 18.20 43.69 -25.62
CA ALA A 743 19.05 43.75 -24.40
C ALA A 743 18.49 43.01 -23.15
N ASP A 744 17.19 43.05 -22.90
CA ASP A 744 16.64 42.68 -21.59
C ASP A 744 16.45 41.16 -21.38
N VAL A 745 16.41 40.39 -22.47
CA VAL A 745 16.16 38.94 -22.43
C VAL A 745 17.30 38.18 -21.72
N ASN A 746 18.55 38.66 -21.81
CA ASN A 746 19.70 38.00 -21.17
C ASN A 746 19.85 38.33 -19.67
N ALA A 747 19.14 39.34 -19.17
CA ALA A 747 19.09 39.65 -17.74
C ALA A 747 18.02 38.80 -17.03
N LEU A 748 16.82 38.71 -17.64
CA LEU A 748 15.69 37.93 -17.10
C LEU A 748 15.99 36.42 -17.02
N PHE A 749 16.72 35.86 -17.99
CA PHE A 749 17.12 34.45 -17.93
C PHE A 749 18.09 34.14 -16.80
N ARG A 750 18.93 35.10 -16.40
CA ARG A 750 19.85 34.91 -15.26
C ARG A 750 19.09 34.98 -13.93
N GLU A 751 18.17 35.93 -13.82
CA GLU A 751 17.36 36.09 -12.62
C GLU A 751 16.45 34.88 -12.34
N GLU A 752 15.77 34.35 -13.37
CA GLU A 752 14.90 33.18 -13.18
C GLU A 752 15.69 31.90 -12.93
N HIS A 753 16.88 31.77 -13.54
CA HIS A 753 17.77 30.64 -13.25
C HIS A 753 18.24 30.65 -11.79
N ASP A 754 18.61 31.82 -11.26
CA ASP A 754 19.05 31.96 -9.87
C ASP A 754 17.90 31.76 -8.88
N ARG A 755 16.67 32.17 -9.24
CA ARG A 755 15.46 31.91 -8.47
C ARG A 755 15.15 30.41 -8.38
N LEU A 756 15.15 29.70 -9.51
CA LEU A 756 14.92 28.26 -9.55
C LEU A 756 16.01 27.48 -8.81
N ALA A 757 17.26 27.94 -8.87
CA ALA A 757 18.34 27.36 -8.07
C ALA A 757 18.10 27.54 -6.56
N GLY A 758 17.59 28.71 -6.14
CA GLY A 758 17.19 28.98 -4.77
C GLY A 758 16.05 28.07 -4.28
N ASP A 759 14.98 27.95 -5.05
CA ASP A 759 13.83 27.11 -4.72
C ASP A 759 14.21 25.62 -4.60
N LEU A 760 15.11 25.16 -5.47
CA LEU A 760 15.64 23.80 -5.40
C LEU A 760 16.47 23.54 -4.15
N VAL A 761 17.29 24.52 -3.72
CA VAL A 761 18.07 24.42 -2.48
C VAL A 761 17.14 24.42 -1.27
N GLN A 762 16.13 25.28 -1.24
CA GLN A 762 15.17 25.36 -0.15
C GLN A 762 14.36 24.06 -0.01
N THR A 763 13.91 23.49 -1.13
CA THR A 763 13.21 22.21 -1.15
C THR A 763 14.09 21.08 -0.62
N LYS A 764 15.39 21.07 -0.95
CA LYS A 764 16.35 20.09 -0.42
C LYS A 764 16.58 20.24 1.09
N LEU A 765 16.56 21.46 1.61
CA LEU A 765 16.66 21.72 3.05
C LEU A 765 15.43 21.20 3.81
N VAL A 766 14.22 21.52 3.34
CA VAL A 766 12.96 21.00 3.92
C VAL A 766 12.94 19.47 3.90
N TRP A 767 13.42 18.87 2.81
CA TRP A 767 13.52 17.41 2.73
C TRP A 767 14.53 16.83 3.73
N ALA A 768 15.67 17.49 3.94
CA ALA A 768 16.67 17.09 4.93
C ALA A 768 16.13 17.19 6.37
N GLU A 769 15.40 18.26 6.70
CA GLU A 769 14.72 18.43 8.00
C GLU A 769 13.66 17.34 8.23
N GLY A 770 12.87 17.00 7.20
CA GLY A 770 11.91 15.90 7.25
C GLY A 770 12.59 14.54 7.51
N GLN A 771 13.75 14.27 6.89
CA GLN A 771 14.53 13.06 7.17
C GLN A 771 15.04 13.03 8.61
N GLU A 772 15.51 14.16 9.15
CA GLU A 772 15.94 14.25 10.55
C GLU A 772 14.79 13.99 11.53
N ALA A 773 13.61 14.57 11.27
CA ALA A 773 12.41 14.33 12.07
C ALA A 773 12.00 12.85 12.08
N LEU A 774 12.07 12.19 10.92
CA LEU A 774 11.76 10.77 10.77
C LEU A 774 12.75 9.88 11.55
N VAL A 775 14.04 10.24 11.56
CA VAL A 775 15.06 9.55 12.38
C VAL A 775 14.79 9.74 13.88
N LYS A 776 14.38 10.95 14.31
CA LYS A 776 14.00 11.21 15.72
C LYS A 776 12.79 10.38 16.15
N LEU A 777 11.74 10.32 15.33
CA LEU A 777 10.56 9.49 15.57
C LEU A 777 10.90 8.00 15.67
N ARG A 778 11.75 7.48 14.77
CA ARG A 778 12.23 6.09 14.86
C ARG A 778 12.97 5.80 16.16
N ARG A 779 13.82 6.71 16.63
CA ARG A 779 14.50 6.57 17.93
C ARG A 779 13.51 6.56 19.09
N GLN A 780 12.48 7.39 19.06
CA GLN A 780 11.43 7.40 20.09
C GLN A 780 10.63 6.09 20.10
N LEU A 781 10.30 5.55 18.92
CA LEU A 781 9.60 4.27 18.79
C LEU A 781 10.42 3.12 19.39
N VAL A 782 11.72 3.04 19.09
CA VAL A 782 12.61 2.03 19.67
C VAL A 782 12.67 2.14 21.19
N LYS A 783 12.81 3.36 21.73
CA LYS A 783 12.77 3.58 23.19
C LYS A 783 11.43 3.16 23.82
N SER A 784 10.32 3.35 23.11
CA SER A 784 9.01 2.89 23.56
C SER A 784 8.92 1.37 23.58
N GLN A 785 9.42 0.70 22.53
CA GLN A 785 9.48 -0.77 22.46
C GLN A 785 10.36 -1.36 23.56
N GLU A 786 11.53 -0.78 23.84
CA GLU A 786 12.41 -1.18 24.95
C GLU A 786 11.70 -1.07 26.30
N LYS A 787 10.93 0.00 26.53
CA LYS A 787 10.12 0.16 27.74
C LYS A 787 9.02 -0.91 27.84
N SER A 788 8.32 -1.20 26.75
CA SER A 788 7.30 -2.25 26.70
C SER A 788 7.89 -3.63 26.98
N MET A 789 9.06 -3.97 26.41
CA MET A 789 9.75 -5.23 26.70
C MET A 789 10.25 -5.30 28.15
N SER A 790 10.76 -4.18 28.70
CA SER A 790 11.12 -4.11 30.12
C SER A 790 9.91 -4.38 31.02
N PHE A 791 8.75 -3.80 30.69
CA PHE A 791 7.50 -4.01 31.41
C PHE A 791 7.03 -5.47 31.33
N ALA A 792 7.07 -6.08 30.13
CA ALA A 792 6.76 -7.49 29.94
C ALA A 792 7.65 -8.39 30.81
N SER A 793 8.98 -8.16 30.84
CA SER A 793 9.89 -8.95 31.68
C SER A 793 9.59 -8.83 33.18
N LYS A 794 9.14 -7.65 33.64
CA LYS A 794 8.75 -7.43 35.04
C LYS A 794 7.46 -8.17 35.36
N LEU A 795 6.51 -8.21 34.43
CA LEU A 795 5.26 -8.96 34.56
C LEU A 795 5.53 -10.46 34.69
N THR A 796 6.40 -11.01 33.83
CA THR A 796 6.82 -12.42 33.91
C THR A 796 7.49 -12.74 35.24
N ARG A 797 8.38 -11.87 35.75
CA ARG A 797 9.00 -12.06 37.09
C ARG A 797 7.98 -12.02 38.22
N LEU A 798 6.97 -11.16 38.12
CA LEU A 798 5.86 -11.09 39.08
C LEU A 798 5.04 -12.38 39.07
N GLU A 799 4.73 -12.87 37.88
CA GLU A 799 4.03 -14.14 37.67
C GLU A 799 4.80 -15.32 38.27
N THR A 800 6.11 -15.44 37.99
CA THR A 800 6.96 -16.48 38.58
C THR A 800 6.97 -16.42 40.12
N ARG A 801 7.03 -15.21 40.70
CA ARG A 801 6.95 -15.04 42.16
C ARG A 801 5.59 -15.43 42.73
N LEU A 802 4.51 -15.10 42.01
CA LEU A 802 3.16 -15.48 42.39
C LEU A 802 3.01 -17.01 42.40
N TYR A 803 3.46 -17.68 41.33
CA TYR A 803 3.47 -19.14 41.25
C TYR A 803 4.30 -19.80 42.35
N ALA A 804 5.49 -19.28 42.65
CA ALA A 804 6.32 -19.79 43.74
C ALA A 804 5.62 -19.64 45.11
N ARG A 805 4.96 -18.50 45.35
CA ARG A 805 4.22 -18.25 46.59
C ARG A 805 3.01 -19.16 46.73
N VAL A 806 2.20 -19.30 45.68
CA VAL A 806 1.06 -20.22 45.64
C VAL A 806 1.51 -21.64 45.90
N LYS A 807 2.59 -22.10 45.25
CA LYS A 807 3.16 -23.44 45.46
C LYS A 807 3.63 -23.66 46.90
N SER A 808 4.28 -22.67 47.51
CA SER A 808 4.67 -22.72 48.92
C SER A 808 3.45 -22.83 49.84
N THR A 809 2.44 -21.98 49.63
CA THR A 809 1.19 -21.99 50.42
C THR A 809 0.45 -23.32 50.28
N MET A 810 0.39 -23.90 49.07
CA MET A 810 -0.21 -25.22 48.87
C MET A 810 0.57 -26.34 49.58
N LYS A 811 1.90 -26.24 49.64
CA LYS A 811 2.75 -27.18 50.39
C LYS A 811 2.51 -27.08 51.90
N ASP A 812 2.39 -25.86 52.42
CA ASP A 812 2.10 -25.61 53.84
C ASP A 812 0.71 -26.09 54.23
N ILE A 813 -0.30 -25.88 53.37
CA ILE A 813 -1.67 -26.41 53.57
C ILE A 813 -1.63 -27.94 53.59
N ARG A 814 -0.90 -28.58 52.66
CA ARG A 814 -0.77 -30.04 52.61
C ARG A 814 -0.09 -30.60 53.87
N HIS A 815 0.93 -29.92 54.39
CA HIS A 815 1.60 -30.30 55.64
C HIS A 815 0.75 -30.12 56.90
N ARG A 816 -0.21 -29.18 56.90
CA ARG A 816 -1.15 -29.02 58.03
C ARG A 816 -2.32 -30.01 57.97
N ALA A 817 -2.61 -30.56 56.79
CA ALA A 817 -3.68 -31.53 56.59
C ALA A 817 -3.22 -32.99 56.84
N SER A 818 -1.91 -33.25 56.83
CA SER A 818 -1.27 -34.50 57.26
C SER A 818 -0.86 -34.44 58.71
#